data_AF-A0A1S3NAG1-F1
#
_entry.id   AF-A0A1S3NAG1-F1
#
_cell.length_a   1.000
_cell.length_b   1.000
_cell.length_c   1.000
_cell.angle_alpha   90.00
_cell.angle_beta   90.00
_cell.angle_gamma   90.00
#
_symmetry.space_group_name_H-M   'P 1'
#
loop_
_entity.id
_entity.type
_entity.pdbx_description
1 polymer ?
#
loop_
_entity_poly.entity_id
_entity_poly.type
_entity_poly.pdbx_seq_one_letter_code
_entity_poly.pdbx_strand_id
1 'polypeptide(L)'
;MRSRSNSGVKLDNYARIVHQTILRHQDPVTGLLPASGDQPDAWVRDNVYSILSVWALSLAYRKNADRDEDKAKAYELEQSVVKLMRGVLQCIMRQLDKVEKFKYTKSTTDCLHAKYNTRTCATVVGDDQWGHLQVDATSLFLLFLAQMTASGLHIVYTQDEVDVVQNLMFYIEAAYKVADYGMWERGDKTNQGIPELNASSIGMAKAALEALDELNLFGAGGGPGSVVHALADDIQHCQSILNSMLPRASMSKEVDAGVLSIISYPAFAVEDISIVNITKEKIISKLQGRYGCCRFLRDGHKTPKEDPNRLYYESAELKLFENIECEWPLFWTYLILDGVFTNSPEQVQEYRDALEGILIKQKDGICLLPELYSVPPDRVDEEYVNPHSVERVPLGKLPLKWGQSLYVLGSLLAEGFLAPGEIDPLNRRFSTIPKPDVVVQVSILAENEEIQELLMKNGIEVETVADIHPIHVQPARVLSHIYARLGRNQRLGLTGRPYRRIGCLGTSKFYVIRNTIFAFTPQFIDHQQFYLALDNQMIVDMLRTDLSYLSSRWRMTGRPTVTFPISQTMLTEDHSDLDPAVLATLKKLQDGYYGGARIQTGKLSEFLTTSCFAKLSFLDASKHAGGMGREQDDDDDYGCFAEHGLTFNGEADDLAQYLDQLLTTANPSTGSKVRGDSGGLDRFKAAATKTKELVSLMHKAKELHLHNAHLYLPTKLFRSPQPSLHLTLTDSSAPHTTQFPQVVVTSECKLPRDASGDIDYNRLVQLLRDTYSLPDQADILYILFKDKGMEWDTRLHGKGSTVRSLLTDLYVKAGDLKHWGLIRMISGILRKKVEELDWACSDLLAHQKHLTVGLPPEPREKTITAPIPPDKLAMLIDEASENNITIAILTQEIMVYLAMNMRTQPSLFSEMYRLRIGLIIQVMATELAQSLNCSGEEATESLMSLSPSELKILLHHILSGKEFGVQRSVRSVDAGASPAISIHEVGNVGATKSERAGISKLKSDMRMLEEHKLSWSQPRQVMMMMVMTCCLVTGC
;
A
#
# COMPACT_ATOMS: atom_id res chain seq x y z
N MET A 1 -54.82 -12.58 -33.52
CA MET A 1 -53.63 -12.87 -32.70
C MET A 1 -52.39 -12.74 -33.57
N ARG A 2 -51.64 -11.63 -33.49
CA ARG A 2 -50.36 -11.49 -34.21
C ARG A 2 -49.29 -12.31 -33.47
N SER A 3 -48.59 -13.19 -34.18
CA SER A 3 -47.53 -14.06 -33.64
C SER A 3 -46.46 -13.23 -32.95
N ARG A 4 -46.05 -13.62 -31.74
CA ARG A 4 -44.94 -12.99 -31.01
C ARG A 4 -43.62 -13.26 -31.74
N SER A 5 -42.65 -12.34 -31.66
CA SER A 5 -41.34 -12.51 -32.30
C SER A 5 -40.63 -13.76 -31.74
N ASN A 6 -39.82 -14.43 -32.56
CA ASN A 6 -39.06 -15.62 -32.14
C ASN A 6 -38.12 -15.28 -30.96
N SER A 7 -37.64 -14.04 -30.92
CA SER A 7 -36.86 -13.44 -29.83
C SER A 7 -37.62 -13.42 -28.50
N GLY A 8 -38.88 -12.98 -28.50
CA GLY A 8 -39.72 -12.93 -27.30
C GLY A 8 -40.00 -14.32 -26.71
N VAL A 9 -40.18 -15.35 -27.56
CA VAL A 9 -40.38 -16.74 -27.11
C VAL A 9 -39.13 -17.29 -26.43
N LYS A 10 -37.94 -17.02 -26.98
CA LYS A 10 -36.67 -17.42 -26.37
C LYS A 10 -36.43 -16.73 -25.03
N LEU A 11 -36.69 -15.42 -24.92
CA LEU A 11 -36.57 -14.67 -23.67
C LEU A 11 -37.53 -15.17 -22.60
N ASP A 12 -38.75 -15.58 -22.97
CA ASP A 12 -39.68 -16.22 -22.02
C ASP A 12 -39.15 -17.56 -21.50
N ASN A 13 -38.44 -18.34 -22.33
CA ASN A 13 -37.79 -19.57 -21.87
C ASN A 13 -36.66 -19.27 -20.87
N TYR A 14 -35.85 -18.25 -21.13
CA TYR A 14 -34.85 -17.78 -20.16
C TYR A 14 -35.50 -17.27 -18.87
N ALA A 15 -36.61 -16.54 -18.96
CA ALA A 15 -37.38 -16.11 -17.79
C ALA A 15 -37.90 -17.29 -16.99
N ARG A 16 -38.39 -18.35 -17.65
CA ARG A 16 -38.80 -19.60 -16.99
C ARG A 16 -37.62 -20.25 -16.26
N ILE A 17 -36.45 -20.34 -16.89
CA ILE A 17 -35.24 -20.92 -16.29
C ILE A 17 -34.81 -20.12 -15.06
N VAL A 18 -34.67 -18.80 -15.19
CA VAL A 18 -34.28 -17.90 -14.11
C VAL A 18 -35.30 -17.93 -12.96
N HIS A 19 -36.59 -17.96 -13.27
CA HIS A 19 -37.63 -18.05 -12.25
C HIS A 19 -37.54 -19.36 -11.47
N GLN A 20 -37.42 -20.49 -12.16
CA GLN A 20 -37.41 -21.81 -11.52
C GLN A 20 -36.08 -22.12 -10.80
N THR A 21 -34.96 -21.53 -11.21
CA THR A 21 -33.65 -21.84 -10.60
C THR A 21 -33.20 -20.81 -9.56
N ILE A 22 -33.65 -19.55 -9.69
CA ILE A 22 -33.16 -18.42 -8.87
C ILE A 22 -34.32 -17.70 -8.18
N LEU A 23 -35.21 -17.02 -8.91
CA LEU A 23 -36.16 -16.08 -8.31
C LEU A 23 -37.19 -16.73 -7.38
N ARG A 24 -37.62 -17.98 -7.63
CA ARG A 24 -38.55 -18.68 -6.72
C ARG A 24 -37.99 -18.89 -5.30
N HIS A 25 -36.67 -18.77 -5.13
CA HIS A 25 -35.98 -18.90 -3.86
C HIS A 25 -35.65 -17.55 -3.21
N GLN A 26 -35.92 -16.43 -3.90
CA GLN A 26 -35.66 -15.10 -3.39
C GLN A 26 -36.60 -14.78 -2.24
N ASP A 27 -36.05 -14.34 -1.11
CA ASP A 27 -36.85 -13.95 0.03
C ASP A 27 -37.72 -12.72 -0.31
N PRO A 28 -39.04 -12.78 -0.06
CA PRO A 28 -39.96 -11.72 -0.46
C PRO A 28 -39.85 -10.46 0.41
N VAL A 29 -39.08 -10.45 1.49
CA VAL A 29 -38.87 -9.27 2.34
C VAL A 29 -37.48 -8.68 2.09
N THR A 30 -36.44 -9.46 2.33
CA THR A 30 -35.05 -9.00 2.24
C THR A 30 -34.51 -8.99 0.81
N GLY A 31 -35.09 -9.78 -0.09
CA GLY A 31 -34.56 -10.00 -1.43
C GLY A 31 -33.35 -10.95 -1.49
N LEU A 32 -32.88 -11.47 -0.35
CA LEU A 32 -31.73 -12.36 -0.28
C LEU A 32 -32.07 -13.76 -0.80
N LEU A 33 -31.05 -14.45 -1.29
CA LEU A 33 -31.09 -15.83 -1.74
C LEU A 33 -30.34 -16.73 -0.75
N PRO A 34 -30.97 -17.85 -0.31
CA PRO A 34 -30.26 -18.86 0.46
C PRO A 34 -29.30 -19.63 -0.44
N ALA A 35 -28.22 -20.18 0.12
CA ALA A 35 -27.26 -20.99 -0.63
C ALA A 35 -27.93 -22.24 -1.24
N SER A 36 -28.72 -22.99 -0.46
CA SER A 36 -29.50 -24.15 -0.92
C SER A 36 -30.74 -24.35 -0.05
N GLY A 37 -31.53 -25.41 -0.29
CA GLY A 37 -32.65 -25.78 0.59
C GLY A 37 -32.18 -26.17 1.99
N ASP A 38 -31.02 -26.85 2.08
CA ASP A 38 -30.44 -27.33 3.33
C ASP A 38 -29.53 -26.30 4.02
N GLN A 39 -29.07 -25.30 3.27
CA GLN A 39 -28.26 -24.18 3.77
C GLN A 39 -29.04 -22.88 3.60
N PRO A 40 -29.81 -22.46 4.62
CA PRO A 40 -30.75 -21.35 4.51
C PRO A 40 -30.06 -19.98 4.57
N ASP A 41 -28.75 -19.92 4.81
CA ASP A 41 -28.00 -18.67 4.93
C ASP A 41 -27.65 -18.06 3.56
N ALA A 42 -27.54 -16.74 3.52
CA ALA A 42 -27.22 -15.94 2.35
C ALA A 42 -25.76 -15.50 2.38
N TRP A 43 -24.94 -16.06 1.48
CA TRP A 43 -23.57 -15.58 1.24
C TRP A 43 -23.60 -14.38 0.31
N VAL A 44 -22.83 -13.32 0.63
CA VAL A 44 -22.76 -12.10 -0.19
C VAL A 44 -22.39 -12.42 -1.63
N ARG A 45 -21.33 -13.22 -1.83
CA ARG A 45 -20.82 -13.58 -3.15
C ARG A 45 -21.81 -14.39 -3.97
N ASP A 46 -22.37 -15.46 -3.40
CA ASP A 46 -23.39 -16.28 -4.07
C ASP A 46 -24.60 -15.42 -4.46
N ASN A 47 -25.03 -14.49 -3.60
CA ASN A 47 -26.15 -13.58 -3.88
C ASN A 47 -25.87 -12.67 -5.08
N VAL A 48 -24.72 -11.97 -5.07
CA VAL A 48 -24.34 -11.04 -6.14
C VAL A 48 -24.15 -11.76 -7.46
N TYR A 49 -23.48 -12.92 -7.49
CA TYR A 49 -23.35 -13.67 -8.74
C TYR A 49 -24.67 -14.26 -9.23
N SER A 50 -25.54 -14.73 -8.32
CA SER A 50 -26.82 -15.32 -8.70
C SER A 50 -27.76 -14.31 -9.35
N ILE A 51 -27.73 -13.04 -8.90
CA ILE A 51 -28.62 -12.02 -9.44
C ILE A 51 -28.21 -11.51 -10.82
N LEU A 52 -26.99 -11.79 -11.28
CA LEU A 52 -26.49 -11.29 -12.57
C LEU A 52 -27.32 -11.77 -13.77
N SER A 53 -27.79 -13.01 -13.77
CA SER A 53 -28.67 -13.52 -14.82
C SER A 53 -30.03 -12.81 -14.85
N VAL A 54 -30.57 -12.41 -13.69
CA VAL A 54 -31.80 -11.64 -13.57
C VAL A 54 -31.58 -10.23 -14.14
N TRP A 55 -30.47 -9.59 -13.78
CA TRP A 55 -30.07 -8.29 -14.32
C TRP A 55 -29.86 -8.35 -15.83
N ALA A 56 -29.09 -9.31 -16.33
CA ALA A 56 -28.86 -9.52 -17.76
C ALA A 56 -30.18 -9.75 -18.52
N LEU A 57 -31.04 -10.62 -18.00
CA LEU A 57 -32.35 -10.88 -18.60
C LEU A 57 -33.22 -9.61 -18.63
N SER A 58 -33.18 -8.80 -17.56
CA SER A 58 -33.91 -7.52 -17.53
C SER A 58 -33.43 -6.56 -18.62
N LEU A 59 -32.12 -6.44 -18.84
CA LEU A 59 -31.53 -5.65 -19.92
C LEU A 59 -31.91 -6.20 -21.29
N ALA A 60 -31.91 -7.53 -21.45
CA ALA A 60 -32.29 -8.19 -22.69
C ALA A 60 -33.76 -7.93 -23.04
N TYR A 61 -34.67 -7.97 -22.05
CA TYR A 61 -36.06 -7.55 -22.25
C TYR A 61 -36.16 -6.06 -22.58
N ARG A 62 -35.44 -5.19 -21.86
CA ARG A 62 -35.44 -3.74 -22.10
C ARG A 62 -35.03 -3.41 -23.54
N LYS A 63 -34.00 -4.08 -24.06
CA LYS A 63 -33.48 -3.90 -25.43
C LYS A 63 -34.42 -4.44 -26.50
N ASN A 64 -35.03 -5.60 -26.26
CA ASN A 64 -35.83 -6.33 -27.25
C ASN A 64 -37.35 -6.21 -27.01
N ALA A 65 -37.79 -5.22 -26.22
CA ALA A 65 -39.20 -5.08 -25.86
C ALA A 65 -40.06 -4.65 -27.06
N ASP A 66 -40.84 -5.59 -27.59
CA ASP A 66 -41.81 -5.35 -28.67
C ASP A 66 -43.18 -4.91 -28.11
N ARG A 67 -43.47 -5.18 -26.84
CA ARG A 67 -44.76 -4.95 -26.18
C ARG A 67 -44.59 -4.34 -24.80
N ASP A 68 -45.65 -3.70 -24.30
CA ASP A 68 -45.67 -3.16 -22.93
C ASP A 68 -45.55 -4.28 -21.87
N GLU A 69 -46.03 -5.49 -22.17
CA GLU A 69 -45.82 -6.67 -21.33
C GLU A 69 -44.32 -6.99 -21.13
N ASP A 70 -43.50 -6.86 -22.19
CA ASP A 70 -42.07 -7.14 -22.12
C ASP A 70 -41.34 -6.06 -21.30
N LYS A 71 -41.80 -4.80 -21.38
CA LYS A 71 -41.31 -3.70 -20.53
C LYS A 71 -41.68 -3.90 -19.06
N ALA A 72 -42.90 -4.34 -18.79
CA ALA A 72 -43.36 -4.65 -17.43
C ALA A 72 -42.50 -5.78 -16.82
N LYS A 73 -42.24 -6.85 -17.58
CA LYS A 73 -41.33 -7.92 -17.17
C LYS A 73 -39.92 -7.42 -16.89
N ALA A 74 -39.37 -6.56 -17.76
CA ALA A 74 -38.05 -5.96 -17.53
C ALA A 74 -38.03 -5.23 -16.18
N TYR A 75 -39.02 -4.37 -15.92
CA TYR A 75 -39.13 -3.62 -14.67
C TYR A 75 -39.25 -4.53 -13.44
N GLU A 76 -40.07 -5.58 -13.50
CA GLU A 76 -40.20 -6.55 -12.40
C GLU A 76 -38.86 -7.23 -12.08
N LEU A 77 -38.12 -7.67 -13.12
CA LEU A 77 -36.79 -8.26 -12.96
C LEU A 77 -35.80 -7.26 -12.35
N GLU A 78 -35.82 -6.00 -12.80
CA GLU A 78 -35.00 -4.92 -12.24
C GLU A 78 -35.29 -4.70 -10.75
N GLN A 79 -36.57 -4.69 -10.35
CA GLN A 79 -36.93 -4.55 -8.94
C GLN A 79 -36.46 -5.75 -8.10
N SER A 80 -36.50 -6.97 -8.64
CA SER A 80 -35.90 -8.14 -8.00
C SER A 80 -34.37 -7.98 -7.80
N VAL A 81 -33.66 -7.39 -8.77
CA VAL A 81 -32.22 -7.11 -8.66
C VAL A 81 -31.96 -6.06 -7.57
N VAL A 82 -32.66 -4.93 -7.63
CA VAL A 82 -32.54 -3.83 -6.66
C VAL A 82 -32.81 -4.34 -5.26
N LYS A 83 -33.84 -5.17 -5.07
CA LYS A 83 -34.19 -5.72 -3.75
C LYS A 83 -33.09 -6.58 -3.17
N LEU A 84 -32.47 -7.46 -3.95
CA LEU A 84 -31.36 -8.29 -3.47
C LEU A 84 -30.14 -7.45 -3.10
N MET A 85 -29.73 -6.51 -3.96
CA MET A 85 -28.57 -5.66 -3.71
C MET A 85 -28.79 -4.78 -2.47
N ARG A 86 -30.02 -4.28 -2.27
CA ARG A 86 -30.40 -3.57 -1.04
C ARG A 86 -30.43 -4.49 0.19
N GLY A 87 -30.84 -5.74 0.05
CA GLY A 87 -30.75 -6.75 1.10
C GLY A 87 -29.31 -6.95 1.59
N VAL A 88 -28.35 -7.03 0.67
CA VAL A 88 -26.91 -7.10 0.99
C VAL A 88 -26.44 -5.82 1.68
N LEU A 89 -26.80 -4.64 1.16
CA LEU A 89 -26.47 -3.36 1.80
C LEU A 89 -27.02 -3.29 3.23
N GLN A 90 -28.24 -3.79 3.47
CA GLN A 90 -28.86 -3.82 4.79
C GLN A 90 -28.11 -4.75 5.77
N CYS A 91 -27.60 -5.89 5.29
CA CYS A 91 -26.73 -6.75 6.10
C CYS A 91 -25.44 -6.02 6.55
N ILE A 92 -24.86 -5.23 5.65
CA ILE A 92 -23.65 -4.44 5.92
C ILE A 92 -23.96 -3.28 6.89
N MET A 93 -25.05 -2.56 6.68
CA MET A 93 -25.47 -1.44 7.53
C MET A 93 -25.78 -1.85 8.97
N ARG A 94 -26.02 -3.13 9.23
CA ARG A 94 -26.18 -3.68 10.59
C ARG A 94 -24.87 -3.92 11.33
N GLN A 95 -23.73 -3.77 10.65
CA GLN A 95 -22.38 -4.02 11.17
C GLN A 95 -21.45 -2.82 10.90
N LEU A 96 -21.98 -1.59 10.92
CA LEU A 96 -21.18 -0.39 10.67
C LEU A 96 -20.06 -0.20 11.69
N ASP A 97 -20.22 -0.68 12.93
CA ASP A 97 -19.16 -0.66 13.94
C ASP A 97 -17.95 -1.51 13.52
N LYS A 98 -18.18 -2.63 12.84
CA LYS A 98 -17.12 -3.46 12.24
C LYS A 98 -16.46 -2.75 11.06
N VAL A 99 -17.24 -2.12 10.18
CA VAL A 99 -16.68 -1.29 9.09
C VAL A 99 -15.75 -0.22 9.64
N GLU A 100 -16.19 0.48 10.69
CA GLU A 100 -15.41 1.53 11.36
C GLU A 100 -14.13 0.98 11.98
N LYS A 101 -14.21 -0.07 12.82
CA LYS A 101 -13.04 -0.71 13.45
C LYS A 101 -12.04 -1.24 12.43
N PHE A 102 -12.51 -1.93 11.40
CA PHE A 102 -11.66 -2.59 10.40
C PHE A 102 -10.83 -1.59 9.58
N LYS A 103 -11.27 -0.34 9.40
CA LYS A 103 -10.46 0.71 8.74
C LYS A 103 -9.10 0.90 9.42
N TYR A 104 -9.00 0.63 10.73
CA TYR A 104 -7.79 0.78 11.53
C TYR A 104 -7.14 -0.56 11.88
N THR A 105 -7.92 -1.55 12.33
CA THR A 105 -7.34 -2.79 12.89
C THR A 105 -6.89 -3.76 11.81
N LYS A 106 -7.63 -3.82 10.69
CA LYS A 106 -7.47 -4.81 9.60
C LYS A 106 -7.42 -6.26 10.12
N SER A 107 -8.08 -6.51 11.25
CA SER A 107 -8.12 -7.80 11.93
C SER A 107 -9.22 -8.69 11.37
N THR A 108 -9.01 -10.01 11.41
CA THR A 108 -10.04 -11.01 11.07
C THR A 108 -11.25 -10.94 12.01
N THR A 109 -11.08 -10.48 13.26
CA THR A 109 -12.17 -10.37 14.25
C THR A 109 -13.07 -9.14 14.02
N ASP A 110 -12.52 -8.07 13.46
CA ASP A 110 -13.24 -6.81 13.26
C ASP A 110 -13.85 -6.71 11.86
N CYS A 111 -13.73 -7.76 11.04
CA CYS A 111 -14.22 -7.77 9.66
C CYS A 111 -15.74 -7.96 9.58
N LEU A 112 -16.30 -7.58 8.42
CA LEU A 112 -17.68 -7.90 8.05
C LEU A 112 -17.86 -9.41 7.91
N HIS A 113 -19.03 -9.91 8.33
CA HIS A 113 -19.39 -11.30 8.06
C HIS A 113 -19.60 -11.54 6.56
N ALA A 114 -19.28 -12.75 6.09
CA ALA A 114 -19.47 -13.12 4.69
C ALA A 114 -20.86 -13.70 4.39
N LYS A 115 -21.59 -14.14 5.43
CA LYS A 115 -22.89 -14.81 5.34
C LYS A 115 -23.88 -14.32 6.40
N TYR A 116 -25.15 -14.32 6.03
CA TYR A 116 -26.24 -13.71 6.81
C TYR A 116 -27.48 -14.58 6.83
N ASN A 117 -28.34 -14.36 7.82
CA ASN A 117 -29.66 -14.96 7.83
C ASN A 117 -30.50 -14.35 6.71
N THR A 118 -31.00 -15.20 5.81
CA THR A 118 -31.76 -14.77 4.63
C THR A 118 -33.02 -13.95 4.97
N ARG A 119 -33.68 -14.22 6.10
CA ARG A 119 -34.95 -13.54 6.46
C ARG A 119 -34.75 -12.32 7.33
N THR A 120 -33.71 -12.31 8.16
CA THR A 120 -33.53 -11.26 9.18
C THR A 120 -32.35 -10.35 8.89
N CYS A 121 -31.45 -10.66 7.95
CA CYS A 121 -30.17 -9.95 7.73
C CYS A 121 -29.23 -9.95 8.94
N ALA A 122 -29.46 -10.84 9.93
CA ALA A 122 -28.59 -10.96 11.10
C ALA A 122 -27.35 -11.83 10.80
N THR A 123 -26.32 -11.69 11.62
CA THR A 123 -25.19 -12.63 11.66
C THR A 123 -25.68 -14.02 12.10
N VAL A 124 -25.06 -15.08 11.56
CA VAL A 124 -25.50 -16.48 11.78
C VAL A 124 -24.50 -17.32 12.57
N VAL A 125 -23.27 -16.83 12.73
CA VAL A 125 -22.17 -17.47 13.46
C VAL A 125 -21.36 -16.39 14.19
N GLY A 126 -20.51 -16.77 15.14
CA GLY A 126 -19.59 -15.86 15.83
C GLY A 126 -18.46 -15.34 14.93
N ASP A 127 -17.72 -14.34 15.42
CA ASP A 127 -16.63 -13.66 14.70
C ASP A 127 -15.41 -14.57 14.42
N ASP A 128 -15.16 -15.55 15.29
CA ASP A 128 -14.04 -16.48 15.26
C ASP A 128 -14.42 -17.87 14.71
N GLN A 129 -15.71 -18.09 14.41
CA GLN A 129 -16.25 -19.40 14.04
C GLN A 129 -16.22 -19.67 12.53
N TRP A 130 -15.86 -18.68 11.71
CA TRP A 130 -15.86 -18.78 10.26
C TRP A 130 -14.81 -17.88 9.62
N GLY A 131 -14.35 -18.24 8.42
CA GLY A 131 -13.48 -17.41 7.60
C GLY A 131 -14.20 -16.20 7.01
N HIS A 132 -14.63 -15.27 7.86
CA HIS A 132 -15.46 -14.11 7.50
C HIS A 132 -14.72 -13.07 6.67
N LEU A 133 -13.43 -12.86 6.94
CA LEU A 133 -12.64 -11.86 6.23
C LEU A 133 -12.47 -12.31 4.77
N GLN A 134 -13.38 -11.83 3.92
CA GLN A 134 -13.46 -12.09 2.48
C GLN A 134 -13.54 -10.75 1.75
N VAL A 135 -12.37 -10.23 1.37
CA VAL A 135 -12.29 -8.91 0.73
C VAL A 135 -12.88 -8.98 -0.69
N ASP A 136 -12.77 -10.14 -1.35
CA ASP A 136 -13.39 -10.41 -2.65
C ASP A 136 -14.90 -10.23 -2.62
N ALA A 137 -15.60 -10.73 -1.59
CA ALA A 137 -17.06 -10.69 -1.53
C ALA A 137 -17.61 -9.26 -1.40
N THR A 138 -16.99 -8.46 -0.53
CA THR A 138 -17.34 -7.03 -0.37
C THR A 138 -17.03 -6.26 -1.65
N SER A 139 -15.88 -6.54 -2.27
CA SER A 139 -15.46 -5.89 -3.51
C SER A 139 -16.36 -6.23 -4.69
N LEU A 140 -16.80 -7.49 -4.79
CA LEU A 140 -17.75 -7.94 -5.83
C LEU A 140 -19.09 -7.22 -5.71
N PHE A 141 -19.62 -7.08 -4.49
CA PHE A 141 -20.82 -6.29 -4.23
C PHE A 141 -20.66 -4.85 -4.71
N LEU A 142 -19.55 -4.21 -4.37
CA LEU A 142 -19.23 -2.83 -4.77
C LEU A 142 -19.05 -2.68 -6.29
N LEU A 143 -18.37 -3.63 -6.95
CA LEU A 143 -18.20 -3.64 -8.40
C LEU A 143 -19.56 -3.70 -9.11
N PHE A 144 -20.44 -4.60 -8.68
CA PHE A 144 -21.76 -4.72 -9.30
C PHE A 144 -22.74 -3.63 -8.87
N LEU A 145 -22.60 -3.05 -7.67
CA LEU A 145 -23.30 -1.83 -7.32
C LEU A 145 -22.97 -0.72 -8.34
N ALA A 146 -21.69 -0.57 -8.68
CA ALA A 146 -21.23 0.41 -9.67
C ALA A 146 -21.77 0.11 -11.07
N GLN A 147 -21.58 -1.11 -11.59
CA GLN A 147 -22.03 -1.51 -12.93
C GLN A 147 -23.56 -1.41 -13.07
N MET A 148 -24.33 -1.84 -12.06
CA MET A 148 -25.79 -1.77 -12.06
C MET A 148 -26.29 -0.33 -11.99
N THR A 149 -25.66 0.53 -11.17
CA THR A 149 -25.98 1.97 -11.11
C THR A 149 -25.70 2.65 -12.45
N ALA A 150 -24.56 2.35 -13.07
CA ALA A 150 -24.21 2.85 -14.41
C ALA A 150 -25.18 2.36 -15.50
N SER A 151 -25.79 1.18 -15.33
CA SER A 151 -26.84 0.67 -16.23
C SER A 151 -28.24 1.29 -16.01
N GLY A 152 -28.36 2.19 -15.03
CA GLY A 152 -29.58 2.92 -14.70
C GLY A 152 -30.41 2.34 -13.54
N LEU A 153 -29.91 1.36 -12.79
CA LEU A 153 -30.61 0.87 -11.59
C LEU A 153 -30.40 1.82 -10.42
N HIS A 154 -31.49 2.19 -9.76
CA HIS A 154 -31.45 2.97 -8.53
C HIS A 154 -31.37 2.02 -7.32
N ILE A 155 -30.18 1.87 -6.73
CA ILE A 155 -29.93 0.95 -5.60
C ILE A 155 -29.71 1.72 -4.29
N VAL A 156 -28.94 2.81 -4.33
CA VAL A 156 -28.64 3.70 -3.20
C VAL A 156 -29.68 4.83 -3.16
N TYR A 157 -30.33 5.05 -2.03
CA TYR A 157 -31.50 5.93 -1.89
C TYR A 157 -31.24 7.17 -1.05
N THR A 158 -30.25 7.13 -0.16
CA THR A 158 -30.02 8.22 0.79
C THR A 158 -28.56 8.64 0.82
N GLN A 159 -28.32 9.88 1.25
CA GLN A 159 -26.97 10.39 1.45
C GLN A 159 -26.21 9.62 2.54
N ASP A 160 -26.92 9.04 3.52
CA ASP A 160 -26.31 8.17 4.53
C ASP A 160 -25.78 6.89 3.91
N GLU A 161 -26.55 6.27 3.00
CA GLU A 161 -26.11 5.09 2.25
C GLU A 161 -24.91 5.42 1.33
N VAL A 162 -24.84 6.64 0.76
CA VAL A 162 -23.64 7.11 0.03
C VAL A 162 -22.41 7.12 0.94
N ASP A 163 -22.53 7.69 2.14
CA ASP A 163 -21.43 7.74 3.11
C ASP A 163 -21.02 6.31 3.55
N VAL A 164 -21.98 5.37 3.65
CA VAL A 164 -21.69 3.94 3.91
C VAL A 164 -20.86 3.34 2.76
N VAL A 165 -21.28 3.52 1.50
CA VAL A 165 -20.53 3.01 0.34
C VAL A 165 -19.12 3.61 0.29
N GLN A 166 -18.97 4.91 0.56
CA GLN A 166 -17.66 5.55 0.65
C GLN A 166 -16.76 4.93 1.74
N ASN A 167 -17.33 4.54 2.90
CA ASN A 167 -16.57 3.84 3.95
C ASN A 167 -16.25 2.39 3.58
N LEU A 168 -17.09 1.72 2.78
CA LEU A 168 -16.77 0.41 2.23
C LEU A 168 -15.62 0.48 1.21
N MET A 169 -15.48 1.58 0.48
CA MET A 169 -14.27 1.81 -0.33
C MET A 169 -13.01 1.86 0.56
N PHE A 170 -13.04 2.56 1.70
CA PHE A 170 -11.92 2.58 2.65
C PHE A 170 -11.68 1.23 3.34
N TYR A 171 -12.72 0.39 3.43
CA TYR A 171 -12.61 -0.98 3.90
C TYR A 171 -11.71 -1.79 2.96
N ILE A 172 -11.94 -1.68 1.64
CA ILE A 172 -11.24 -2.47 0.60
C ILE A 172 -9.97 -1.80 0.03
N GLU A 173 -9.73 -0.49 0.20
CA GLU A 173 -8.57 0.21 -0.41
C GLU A 173 -7.21 -0.36 0.01
N ALA A 174 -7.16 -1.03 1.17
CA ALA A 174 -5.95 -1.67 1.68
C ALA A 174 -5.82 -3.15 1.27
N ALA A 175 -6.62 -3.66 0.32
CA ALA A 175 -6.64 -5.08 -0.07
C ALA A 175 -5.25 -5.62 -0.44
N TYR A 176 -4.41 -4.78 -1.04
CA TYR A 176 -3.03 -5.10 -1.42
C TYR A 176 -2.12 -5.50 -0.24
N LYS A 177 -2.55 -5.22 1.00
CA LYS A 177 -1.83 -5.52 2.25
C LYS A 177 -2.67 -6.22 3.32
N VAL A 178 -3.87 -6.69 2.98
CA VAL A 178 -4.78 -7.39 3.90
C VAL A 178 -4.84 -8.86 3.51
N ALA A 179 -4.24 -9.71 4.33
CA ALA A 179 -4.40 -11.15 4.21
C ALA A 179 -5.84 -11.55 4.59
N ASP A 180 -6.47 -12.39 3.77
CA ASP A 180 -7.88 -12.78 3.92
C ASP A 180 -8.06 -14.30 3.70
N TYR A 181 -9.29 -14.79 3.86
CA TYR A 181 -9.62 -16.20 3.66
C TYR A 181 -9.85 -16.56 2.18
N GLY A 182 -9.80 -15.56 1.29
CA GLY A 182 -10.09 -15.68 -0.12
C GLY A 182 -11.51 -16.18 -0.42
N MET A 183 -11.81 -16.29 -1.71
CA MET A 183 -13.13 -16.75 -2.17
C MET A 183 -13.45 -18.21 -1.80
N TRP A 184 -12.48 -19.00 -1.36
CA TRP A 184 -12.74 -20.39 -0.94
C TRP A 184 -12.93 -20.52 0.58
N GLU A 185 -12.88 -19.41 1.32
CA GLU A 185 -13.11 -19.34 2.76
C GLU A 185 -12.08 -20.14 3.59
N ARG A 186 -10.89 -20.37 3.04
CA ARG A 186 -9.85 -21.25 3.61
C ARG A 186 -8.57 -20.52 4.00
N GLY A 187 -8.33 -19.35 3.44
CA GLY A 187 -7.05 -18.66 3.57
C GLY A 187 -6.01 -19.45 2.81
N ASP A 188 -4.98 -19.93 3.50
CA ASP A 188 -3.91 -20.71 2.91
C ASP A 188 -4.36 -22.10 2.40
N LYS A 189 -3.52 -22.71 1.54
CA LYS A 189 -3.79 -24.02 0.93
C LYS A 189 -3.97 -25.13 1.97
N THR A 190 -3.37 -25.01 3.16
CA THR A 190 -3.50 -26.02 4.22
C THR A 190 -4.82 -25.95 4.97
N ASN A 191 -5.61 -24.88 4.78
CA ASN A 191 -6.88 -24.68 5.45
C ASN A 191 -6.76 -24.90 6.97
N GLN A 192 -5.83 -24.16 7.59
CA GLN A 192 -5.63 -24.15 9.06
C GLN A 192 -6.17 -22.89 9.72
N GLY A 193 -7.02 -22.13 9.01
CA GLY A 193 -7.55 -20.85 9.48
C GLY A 193 -6.54 -19.69 9.36
N ILE A 194 -5.49 -19.86 8.57
CA ILE A 194 -4.43 -18.87 8.37
C ILE A 194 -4.78 -18.01 7.13
N PRO A 195 -5.05 -16.71 7.28
CA PRO A 195 -5.30 -15.84 6.13
C PRO A 195 -4.00 -15.60 5.34
N GLU A 196 -4.13 -15.39 4.03
CA GLU A 196 -3.03 -15.03 3.15
C GLU A 196 -3.44 -13.97 2.12
N LEU A 197 -2.48 -13.36 1.43
CA LEU A 197 -2.80 -12.47 0.31
C LEU A 197 -3.30 -13.31 -0.88
N ASN A 198 -4.56 -13.13 -1.25
CA ASN A 198 -5.18 -13.80 -2.40
C ASN A 198 -5.31 -12.83 -3.58
N ALA A 199 -4.76 -13.22 -4.74
CA ALA A 199 -4.81 -12.42 -5.96
C ALA A 199 -6.25 -12.10 -6.38
N SER A 200 -7.19 -13.05 -6.25
CA SER A 200 -8.61 -12.85 -6.57
C SER A 200 -9.25 -11.72 -5.75
N SER A 201 -8.92 -11.64 -4.45
CA SER A 201 -9.39 -10.56 -3.56
C SER A 201 -8.82 -9.20 -3.95
N ILE A 202 -7.51 -9.14 -4.24
CA ILE A 202 -6.84 -7.89 -4.65
C ILE A 202 -7.37 -7.41 -6.01
N GLY A 203 -7.54 -8.31 -6.97
CA GLY A 203 -8.07 -8.00 -8.30
C GLY A 203 -9.51 -7.51 -8.26
N MET A 204 -10.36 -8.15 -7.46
CA MET A 204 -11.74 -7.70 -7.29
C MET A 204 -11.81 -6.33 -6.59
N ALA A 205 -10.99 -6.10 -5.56
CA ALA A 205 -10.90 -4.81 -4.87
C ALA A 205 -10.44 -3.69 -5.80
N LYS A 206 -9.38 -3.92 -6.58
CA LYS A 206 -8.92 -2.98 -7.61
C LYS A 206 -10.07 -2.61 -8.55
N ALA A 207 -10.77 -3.62 -9.05
CA ALA A 207 -11.84 -3.41 -10.01
C ALA A 207 -13.01 -2.62 -9.43
N ALA A 208 -13.37 -2.90 -8.17
CA ALA A 208 -14.41 -2.16 -7.47
C ALA A 208 -14.03 -0.69 -7.25
N LEU A 209 -12.79 -0.42 -6.82
CA LEU A 209 -12.31 0.95 -6.59
C LEU A 209 -12.30 1.78 -7.87
N GLU A 210 -11.78 1.22 -8.96
CA GLU A 210 -11.80 1.85 -10.28
C GLU A 210 -13.22 2.05 -10.83
N ALA A 211 -14.15 1.13 -10.55
CA ALA A 211 -15.54 1.24 -11.01
C ALA A 211 -16.34 2.30 -10.24
N LEU A 212 -15.99 2.53 -8.97
CA LEU A 212 -16.66 3.48 -8.10
C LEU A 212 -16.07 4.89 -8.15
N ASP A 213 -14.79 5.04 -8.48
CA ASP A 213 -14.17 6.37 -8.51
C ASP A 213 -14.92 7.32 -9.45
N GLU A 214 -15.32 8.48 -8.91
CA GLU A 214 -16.11 9.50 -9.59
C GLU A 214 -17.51 9.04 -10.04
N LEU A 215 -18.00 7.88 -9.56
CA LEU A 215 -19.35 7.42 -9.85
C LEU A 215 -20.38 8.15 -8.99
N ASN A 216 -21.46 8.60 -9.63
CA ASN A 216 -22.64 9.10 -8.93
C ASN A 216 -23.56 7.93 -8.53
N LEU A 217 -23.71 7.68 -7.23
CA LEU A 217 -24.52 6.56 -6.72
C LEU A 217 -26.04 6.73 -6.89
N PHE A 218 -26.52 7.94 -7.19
CA PHE A 218 -27.92 8.18 -7.60
C PHE A 218 -28.10 8.15 -9.13
N GLY A 219 -27.07 7.74 -9.86
CA GLY A 219 -27.08 7.70 -11.32
C GLY A 219 -27.15 9.11 -11.94
N ALA A 220 -27.78 9.22 -13.11
CA ALA A 220 -27.85 10.46 -13.88
C ALA A 220 -28.60 11.61 -13.17
N GLY A 221 -29.44 11.31 -12.18
CA GLY A 221 -30.19 12.30 -11.41
C GLY A 221 -29.48 12.82 -10.16
N GLY A 222 -28.29 12.31 -9.83
CA GLY A 222 -27.59 12.65 -8.60
C GLY A 222 -26.86 13.99 -8.63
N GLY A 223 -26.77 14.63 -7.46
CA GLY A 223 -25.94 15.82 -7.26
C GLY A 223 -24.47 15.48 -6.96
N PRO A 224 -23.60 16.49 -6.76
CA PRO A 224 -22.19 16.27 -6.42
C PRO A 224 -22.00 15.52 -5.09
N GLY A 225 -22.92 15.68 -4.13
CA GLY A 225 -22.86 15.00 -2.83
C GLY A 225 -23.01 13.47 -2.90
N SER A 226 -23.55 12.91 -3.98
CA SER A 226 -23.70 11.47 -4.18
C SER A 226 -22.56 10.83 -4.99
N VAL A 227 -21.51 11.59 -5.29
CA VAL A 227 -20.29 11.10 -5.94
C VAL A 227 -19.34 10.54 -4.89
N VAL A 228 -18.82 9.33 -5.12
CA VAL A 228 -17.81 8.70 -4.27
C VAL A 228 -16.43 8.75 -4.94
N HIS A 229 -15.38 8.66 -4.12
CA HIS A 229 -14.00 8.85 -4.58
C HIS A 229 -13.07 7.75 -4.05
N ALA A 230 -12.21 7.26 -4.93
CA ALA A 230 -11.05 6.43 -4.60
C ALA A 230 -9.76 7.25 -4.78
N LEU A 231 -8.66 6.79 -4.19
CA LEU A 231 -7.34 7.36 -4.47
C LEU A 231 -6.62 6.50 -5.51
N ALA A 232 -6.07 7.17 -6.52
CA ALA A 232 -5.31 6.53 -7.59
C ALA A 232 -4.08 5.76 -7.07
N ASP A 233 -3.45 6.26 -6.00
CA ASP A 233 -2.32 5.60 -5.34
C ASP A 233 -2.69 4.20 -4.81
N ASP A 234 -3.85 4.08 -4.16
CA ASP A 234 -4.32 2.80 -3.60
C ASP A 234 -4.70 1.79 -4.71
N ILE A 235 -5.30 2.27 -5.81
CA ILE A 235 -5.58 1.44 -6.99
C ILE A 235 -4.28 0.94 -7.64
N GLN A 236 -3.31 1.84 -7.82
CA GLN A 236 -2.03 1.50 -8.43
C GLN A 236 -1.23 0.51 -7.58
N HIS A 237 -1.41 0.52 -6.26
CA HIS A 237 -0.85 -0.53 -5.41
C HIS A 237 -1.40 -1.90 -5.70
N CYS A 238 -2.73 -2.04 -5.72
CA CYS A 238 -3.35 -3.31 -6.10
C CYS A 238 -2.82 -3.79 -7.45
N GLN A 239 -2.66 -2.89 -8.42
CA GLN A 239 -2.08 -3.21 -9.73
C GLN A 239 -0.64 -3.75 -9.64
N SER A 240 0.23 -3.08 -8.88
CA SER A 240 1.63 -3.49 -8.73
C SER A 240 1.75 -4.86 -8.04
N ILE A 241 0.96 -5.12 -6.99
CA ILE A 241 0.94 -6.43 -6.33
C ILE A 241 0.46 -7.51 -7.30
N LEU A 242 -0.65 -7.27 -8.02
CA LEU A 242 -1.23 -8.25 -8.95
C LEU A 242 -0.25 -8.65 -10.05
N ASN A 243 0.44 -7.67 -10.65
CA ASN A 243 1.42 -7.93 -11.69
C ASN A 243 2.60 -8.77 -11.19
N SER A 244 2.96 -8.64 -9.91
CA SER A 244 4.05 -9.40 -9.32
C SER A 244 3.62 -10.79 -8.82
N MET A 245 2.37 -10.93 -8.38
CA MET A 245 1.83 -12.21 -7.92
C MET A 245 1.52 -13.15 -9.08
N LEU A 246 0.81 -12.67 -10.11
CA LEU A 246 0.34 -13.52 -11.20
C LEU A 246 1.51 -14.09 -12.03
N PRO A 247 1.42 -15.35 -12.49
CA PRO A 247 0.25 -16.22 -12.53
C PRO A 247 0.00 -17.03 -11.24
N ARG A 248 0.75 -16.77 -10.16
CA ARG A 248 0.52 -17.41 -8.86
C ARG A 248 -0.65 -16.71 -8.15
N ALA A 249 -1.53 -17.49 -7.51
CA ALA A 249 -2.73 -16.94 -6.87
C ALA A 249 -2.47 -16.45 -5.45
N SER A 250 -1.56 -17.09 -4.71
CA SER A 250 -1.15 -16.70 -3.36
C SER A 250 0.21 -17.34 -3.01
N MET A 251 0.75 -17.10 -1.82
CA MET A 251 2.01 -17.73 -1.40
C MET A 251 1.95 -19.26 -1.40
N SER A 252 0.82 -19.82 -0.95
CA SER A 252 0.63 -21.27 -0.86
C SER A 252 -0.02 -21.90 -2.10
N LYS A 253 -0.73 -21.12 -2.93
CA LYS A 253 -1.43 -21.60 -4.14
C LYS A 253 -0.70 -21.19 -5.41
N GLU A 254 -0.05 -22.17 -6.03
CA GLU A 254 0.72 -22.03 -7.27
C GLU A 254 -0.12 -21.64 -8.49
N VAL A 255 -1.41 -22.00 -8.49
CA VAL A 255 -2.45 -21.67 -9.48
C VAL A 255 -3.83 -21.84 -8.82
N ASP A 256 -4.78 -20.97 -9.17
CA ASP A 256 -6.17 -21.03 -8.68
C ASP A 256 -7.11 -20.56 -9.80
N ALA A 257 -8.15 -21.35 -10.10
CA ALA A 257 -9.11 -21.07 -11.16
C ALA A 257 -10.01 -19.86 -10.83
N GLY A 258 -10.12 -19.48 -9.56
CA GLY A 258 -10.80 -18.27 -9.11
C GLY A 258 -10.22 -16.98 -9.70
N VAL A 259 -8.95 -17.01 -10.12
CA VAL A 259 -8.28 -15.89 -10.79
C VAL A 259 -8.89 -15.56 -12.17
N LEU A 260 -9.64 -16.49 -12.79
CA LEU A 260 -10.43 -16.20 -14.00
C LEU A 260 -11.38 -15.01 -13.81
N SER A 261 -11.92 -14.84 -12.60
CA SER A 261 -12.84 -13.73 -12.28
C SER A 261 -12.18 -12.35 -12.32
N ILE A 262 -10.85 -12.27 -12.28
CA ILE A 262 -10.11 -10.99 -12.27
C ILE A 262 -9.32 -10.72 -13.54
N ILE A 263 -8.85 -11.75 -14.25
CA ILE A 263 -8.16 -11.56 -15.54
C ILE A 263 -9.14 -11.35 -16.70
N SER A 264 -10.41 -11.71 -16.49
CA SER A 264 -11.50 -11.58 -17.45
C SER A 264 -12.76 -11.05 -16.75
N TYR A 265 -13.94 -11.32 -17.29
CA TYR A 265 -15.21 -10.93 -16.68
C TYR A 265 -15.38 -11.59 -15.29
N PRO A 266 -15.82 -10.84 -14.26
CA PRO A 266 -16.33 -9.46 -14.33
C PRO A 266 -15.30 -8.35 -14.06
N ALA A 267 -14.12 -8.65 -13.50
CA ALA A 267 -13.30 -7.59 -12.93
C ALA A 267 -12.39 -6.90 -13.97
N PHE A 268 -11.84 -7.62 -14.96
CA PHE A 268 -10.84 -7.10 -15.91
C PHE A 268 -9.72 -6.30 -15.23
N ALA A 269 -9.24 -6.79 -14.08
CA ALA A 269 -8.36 -6.05 -13.18
C ALA A 269 -6.91 -5.97 -13.69
N VAL A 270 -6.49 -6.91 -14.53
CA VAL A 270 -5.10 -7.00 -15.00
C VAL A 270 -4.94 -6.26 -16.33
N GLU A 271 -4.04 -5.27 -16.35
CA GLU A 271 -3.78 -4.42 -17.52
C GLU A 271 -2.78 -5.02 -18.52
N ASP A 272 -1.93 -5.97 -18.10
CA ASP A 272 -0.94 -6.59 -18.96
C ASP A 272 -1.50 -7.86 -19.62
N ILE A 273 -1.71 -7.79 -20.94
CA ILE A 273 -2.25 -8.90 -21.73
C ILE A 273 -1.36 -10.14 -21.70
N SER A 274 -0.04 -9.99 -21.55
CA SER A 274 0.89 -11.11 -21.46
C SER A 274 0.67 -11.89 -20.16
N ILE A 275 0.47 -11.18 -19.04
CA ILE A 275 0.15 -11.77 -17.74
C ILE A 275 -1.22 -12.45 -17.78
N VAL A 276 -2.23 -11.81 -18.41
CA VAL A 276 -3.56 -12.41 -18.61
C VAL A 276 -3.45 -13.75 -19.34
N ASN A 277 -2.74 -13.79 -20.47
CA ASN A 277 -2.61 -14.99 -21.29
C ASN A 277 -1.85 -16.11 -20.57
N ILE A 278 -0.68 -15.80 -19.97
CA ILE A 278 0.11 -16.78 -19.21
C ILE A 278 -0.69 -17.34 -18.03
N THR A 279 -1.44 -16.49 -17.32
CA THR A 279 -2.28 -16.92 -16.19
C THR A 279 -3.40 -17.83 -16.67
N LYS A 280 -4.10 -17.47 -17.74
CA LYS A 280 -5.17 -18.28 -18.33
C LYS A 280 -4.65 -19.65 -18.80
N GLU A 281 -3.54 -19.67 -19.53
CA GLU A 281 -2.90 -20.90 -20.00
C GLU A 281 -2.48 -21.81 -18.83
N LYS A 282 -1.94 -21.23 -17.76
CA LYS A 282 -1.57 -21.98 -16.55
C LYS A 282 -2.78 -22.60 -15.86
N ILE A 283 -3.90 -21.87 -15.78
CA ILE A 283 -5.15 -22.40 -15.21
C ILE A 283 -5.67 -23.56 -16.06
N ILE A 284 -5.79 -23.36 -17.38
CA ILE A 284 -6.31 -24.39 -18.29
C ILE A 284 -5.41 -25.63 -18.27
N SER A 285 -4.09 -25.47 -18.42
CA SER A 285 -3.16 -26.59 -18.49
C SER A 285 -3.01 -27.39 -17.19
N LYS A 286 -3.24 -26.77 -16.02
CA LYS A 286 -3.05 -27.43 -14.71
C LYS A 286 -4.33 -27.85 -14.01
N LEU A 287 -5.42 -27.12 -14.21
CA LEU A 287 -6.64 -27.30 -13.43
C LEU A 287 -7.82 -27.82 -14.25
N GLN A 288 -7.80 -27.74 -15.58
CA GLN A 288 -8.90 -28.25 -16.40
C GLN A 288 -8.92 -29.79 -16.40
N GLY A 289 -10.11 -30.35 -16.17
CA GLY A 289 -10.43 -31.77 -16.28
C GLY A 289 -11.59 -32.03 -17.25
N ARG A 290 -12.26 -33.17 -17.11
CA ARG A 290 -13.31 -33.64 -18.03
C ARG A 290 -14.71 -33.05 -17.75
N TYR A 291 -14.91 -32.44 -16.58
CA TYR A 291 -16.18 -31.90 -16.10
C TYR A 291 -16.08 -30.43 -15.64
N GLY A 292 -14.93 -29.78 -15.79
CA GLY A 292 -14.71 -28.40 -15.34
C GLY A 292 -13.25 -28.13 -15.03
N CYS A 293 -12.99 -27.20 -14.11
CA CYS A 293 -11.65 -27.03 -13.53
C CYS A 293 -11.67 -27.33 -12.03
N CYS A 294 -10.58 -27.87 -11.49
CA CYS A 294 -10.35 -27.88 -10.05
C CYS A 294 -10.18 -26.43 -9.55
N ARG A 295 -10.54 -26.15 -8.29
CA ARG A 295 -10.37 -24.80 -7.72
C ARG A 295 -8.89 -24.41 -7.66
N PHE A 296 -8.08 -25.29 -7.05
CA PHE A 296 -6.62 -25.24 -7.04
C PHE A 296 -6.09 -26.66 -6.82
N LEU A 297 -4.81 -26.90 -7.07
CA LEU A 297 -4.19 -28.22 -6.90
C LEU A 297 -4.23 -28.67 -5.44
N ARG A 298 -4.43 -29.95 -5.17
CA ARG A 298 -4.52 -30.56 -3.82
C ARG A 298 -5.64 -29.99 -2.95
N ASP A 299 -6.72 -29.56 -3.59
CA ASP A 299 -7.91 -29.12 -2.91
C ASP A 299 -8.78 -30.32 -2.50
N GLY A 300 -8.84 -30.59 -1.19
CA GLY A 300 -9.65 -31.68 -0.63
C GLY A 300 -11.16 -31.47 -0.60
N HIS A 301 -11.69 -30.31 -0.97
CA HIS A 301 -13.12 -30.03 -0.78
C HIS A 301 -14.03 -31.02 -1.52
N LYS A 302 -14.86 -31.70 -0.72
CA LYS A 302 -15.78 -32.78 -1.09
C LYS A 302 -15.14 -33.94 -1.85
N THR A 303 -13.83 -34.08 -1.72
CA THR A 303 -13.14 -35.29 -2.18
C THR A 303 -13.51 -36.46 -1.27
N PRO A 304 -13.47 -37.72 -1.74
CA PRO A 304 -13.81 -38.88 -0.91
C PRO A 304 -12.89 -39.09 0.31
N LYS A 305 -11.76 -38.39 0.37
CA LYS A 305 -10.78 -38.49 1.47
C LYS A 305 -10.89 -37.32 2.46
N GLU A 306 -11.72 -36.32 2.20
CA GLU A 306 -11.96 -35.23 3.16
C GLU A 306 -12.90 -35.70 4.27
N ASP A 307 -12.58 -35.36 5.52
CA ASP A 307 -13.51 -35.52 6.63
C ASP A 307 -14.53 -34.37 6.63
N PRO A 308 -15.82 -34.63 6.33
CA PRO A 308 -16.83 -33.58 6.25
C PRO A 308 -17.20 -32.98 7.61
N ASN A 309 -16.78 -33.60 8.72
CA ASN A 309 -17.12 -33.15 10.07
C ASN A 309 -16.11 -32.15 10.65
N ARG A 310 -15.03 -31.86 9.92
CA ARG A 310 -13.94 -31.00 10.41
C ARG A 310 -13.71 -29.82 9.48
N LEU A 311 -13.54 -28.63 10.06
CA LEU A 311 -13.34 -27.40 9.29
C LEU A 311 -11.93 -27.32 8.69
N TYR A 312 -10.91 -27.78 9.43
CA TYR A 312 -9.50 -27.66 9.08
C TYR A 312 -8.87 -29.00 8.71
N TYR A 313 -7.83 -28.98 7.89
CA TYR A 313 -7.09 -30.17 7.48
C TYR A 313 -6.01 -30.58 8.48
N GLU A 314 -5.58 -31.84 8.43
CA GLU A 314 -4.33 -32.28 9.08
C GLU A 314 -3.14 -31.97 8.20
N SER A 315 -1.97 -31.76 8.81
CA SER A 315 -0.74 -31.35 8.12
C SER A 315 -0.30 -32.26 6.97
N ALA A 316 -0.75 -33.53 6.92
CA ALA A 316 -0.41 -34.50 5.89
C ALA A 316 -1.52 -34.76 4.85
N GLU A 317 -2.73 -34.21 5.02
CA GLU A 317 -3.89 -34.55 4.20
C GLU A 317 -3.78 -34.04 2.75
N LEU A 318 -3.06 -32.94 2.49
CA LEU A 318 -2.98 -32.34 1.16
C LEU A 318 -2.49 -33.33 0.08
N LYS A 319 -1.61 -34.26 0.46
CA LYS A 319 -1.10 -35.28 -0.46
C LYS A 319 -2.18 -36.32 -0.81
N LEU A 320 -3.13 -36.56 0.07
CA LEU A 320 -4.25 -37.47 -0.18
C LEU A 320 -5.22 -36.90 -1.22
N PHE A 321 -5.31 -35.59 -1.36
CA PHE A 321 -6.23 -34.95 -2.31
C PHE A 321 -5.68 -34.87 -3.73
N GLU A 322 -4.37 -35.11 -3.91
CA GLU A 322 -3.71 -35.03 -5.20
C GLU A 322 -4.31 -36.00 -6.23
N ASN A 323 -4.67 -35.47 -7.40
CA ASN A 323 -5.31 -36.15 -8.53
C ASN A 323 -6.78 -36.57 -8.34
N ILE A 324 -7.36 -36.35 -7.16
CA ILE A 324 -8.79 -36.65 -6.89
C ILE A 324 -9.60 -35.39 -6.58
N GLU A 325 -9.00 -34.21 -6.78
CA GLU A 325 -9.64 -32.92 -6.53
C GLU A 325 -10.93 -32.79 -7.33
N CYS A 326 -11.99 -32.24 -6.73
CA CYS A 326 -13.28 -32.08 -7.40
C CYS A 326 -13.20 -31.08 -8.57
N GLU A 327 -13.89 -31.39 -9.65
CA GLU A 327 -13.95 -30.55 -10.86
C GLU A 327 -15.23 -29.71 -10.85
N TRP A 328 -15.09 -28.40 -11.10
CA TRP A 328 -16.17 -27.42 -11.01
C TRP A 328 -16.56 -26.91 -12.41
N PRO A 329 -17.78 -27.22 -12.91
CA PRO A 329 -18.29 -26.72 -14.20
C PRO A 329 -18.38 -25.20 -14.27
N LEU A 330 -18.44 -24.53 -13.11
CA LEU A 330 -18.44 -23.07 -12.97
C LEU A 330 -17.35 -22.41 -13.82
N PHE A 331 -16.15 -22.96 -13.87
CA PHE A 331 -15.02 -22.31 -14.57
C PHE A 331 -15.17 -22.32 -16.09
N TRP A 332 -15.88 -23.30 -16.66
CA TRP A 332 -16.22 -23.25 -18.09
C TRP A 332 -17.21 -22.11 -18.40
N THR A 333 -18.07 -21.71 -17.46
CA THR A 333 -18.91 -20.51 -17.65
C THR A 333 -18.08 -19.23 -17.71
N TYR A 334 -17.00 -19.12 -16.92
CA TYR A 334 -16.04 -18.03 -17.05
C TYR A 334 -15.32 -18.05 -18.39
N LEU A 335 -14.93 -19.22 -18.90
CA LEU A 335 -14.24 -19.35 -20.19
C LEU A 335 -15.18 -19.06 -21.38
N ILE A 336 -16.48 -19.34 -21.26
CA ILE A 336 -17.48 -18.89 -22.25
C ILE A 336 -17.53 -17.35 -22.26
N LEU A 337 -17.63 -16.72 -21.09
CA LEU A 337 -17.67 -15.27 -20.99
C LEU A 337 -16.37 -14.65 -21.52
N ASP A 338 -15.22 -15.21 -21.17
CA ASP A 338 -13.91 -14.82 -21.72
C ASP A 338 -13.89 -14.88 -23.25
N GLY A 339 -14.39 -15.97 -23.84
CA GLY A 339 -14.51 -16.13 -25.28
C GLY A 339 -15.42 -15.07 -25.93
N VAL A 340 -16.53 -14.72 -25.27
CA VAL A 340 -17.41 -13.62 -25.73
C VAL A 340 -16.68 -12.28 -25.71
N PHE A 341 -16.01 -11.93 -24.62
CA PHE A 341 -15.32 -10.63 -24.48
C PHE A 341 -14.07 -10.50 -25.36
N THR A 342 -13.40 -11.62 -25.66
CA THR A 342 -12.24 -11.67 -26.57
C THR A 342 -12.62 -11.90 -28.03
N ASN A 343 -13.91 -12.03 -28.33
CA ASN A 343 -14.45 -12.30 -29.67
C ASN A 343 -13.89 -13.60 -30.28
N SER A 344 -13.81 -14.66 -29.47
CA SER A 344 -13.39 -16.02 -29.84
C SER A 344 -14.60 -16.97 -29.90
N PRO A 345 -15.30 -17.07 -31.04
CA PRO A 345 -16.49 -17.92 -31.16
C PRO A 345 -16.18 -19.41 -31.03
N GLU A 346 -14.97 -19.83 -31.41
CA GLU A 346 -14.49 -21.22 -31.29
C GLU A 346 -14.42 -21.65 -29.83
N GLN A 347 -13.80 -20.83 -28.97
CA GLN A 347 -13.74 -21.05 -27.52
C GLN A 347 -15.14 -21.09 -26.89
N VAL A 348 -16.03 -20.18 -27.32
CA VAL A 348 -17.41 -20.16 -26.83
C VAL A 348 -18.13 -21.47 -27.17
N GLN A 349 -18.00 -21.95 -28.40
CA GLN A 349 -18.67 -23.18 -28.82
C GLN A 349 -18.10 -24.42 -28.12
N GLU A 350 -16.76 -24.52 -28.00
CA GLU A 350 -16.08 -25.62 -27.31
C GLU A 350 -16.60 -25.82 -25.88
N TYR A 351 -16.61 -24.75 -25.08
CA TYR A 351 -17.06 -24.85 -23.68
C TYR A 351 -18.58 -24.97 -23.54
N ARG A 352 -19.37 -24.51 -24.52
CA ARG A 352 -20.83 -24.77 -24.55
C ARG A 352 -21.13 -26.23 -24.79
N ASP A 353 -20.44 -26.86 -25.75
CA ASP A 353 -20.59 -28.29 -26.05
C ASP A 353 -20.14 -29.13 -24.85
N ALA A 354 -19.03 -28.75 -24.22
CA ALA A 354 -18.55 -29.41 -23.00
C ALA A 354 -19.55 -29.32 -21.85
N LEU A 355 -20.15 -28.14 -21.61
CA LEU A 355 -21.21 -27.98 -20.61
C LEU A 355 -22.46 -28.79 -20.94
N GLU A 356 -22.90 -28.81 -22.21
CA GLU A 356 -24.08 -29.59 -22.62
C GLU A 356 -23.93 -31.08 -22.32
N GLY A 357 -22.70 -31.61 -22.43
CA GLY A 357 -22.39 -33.01 -22.11
C GLY A 357 -22.56 -33.37 -20.63
N ILE A 358 -22.50 -32.40 -19.71
CA ILE A 358 -22.51 -32.67 -18.27
C ILE A 358 -23.74 -32.12 -17.54
N LEU A 359 -24.45 -31.13 -18.10
CA LEU A 359 -25.64 -30.54 -17.48
C LEU A 359 -26.72 -31.57 -17.10
N ILE A 360 -27.30 -31.41 -15.91
CA ILE A 360 -28.32 -32.33 -15.39
C ILE A 360 -29.71 -31.88 -15.87
N LYS A 361 -30.37 -32.69 -16.70
CA LYS A 361 -31.70 -32.41 -17.25
C LYS A 361 -32.80 -32.81 -16.27
N GLN A 362 -33.63 -31.85 -15.85
CA GLN A 362 -34.83 -32.11 -15.06
C GLN A 362 -35.97 -32.67 -15.92
N LYS A 363 -37.00 -33.22 -15.26
CA LYS A 363 -38.20 -33.79 -15.92
C LYS A 363 -39.00 -32.77 -16.74
N ASP A 364 -38.89 -31.50 -16.40
CA ASP A 364 -39.50 -30.35 -17.08
C ASP A 364 -38.61 -29.74 -18.18
N GLY A 365 -37.48 -30.42 -18.50
CA GLY A 365 -36.55 -30.02 -19.54
C GLY A 365 -35.57 -28.91 -19.16
N ILE A 366 -35.52 -28.46 -17.90
CA ILE A 366 -34.52 -27.49 -17.46
C ILE A 366 -33.17 -28.16 -17.22
N CYS A 367 -32.12 -27.58 -17.80
CA CYS A 367 -30.74 -27.98 -17.55
C CYS A 367 -30.18 -27.27 -16.31
N LEU A 368 -29.70 -28.05 -15.35
CA LEU A 368 -29.11 -27.56 -14.11
C LEU A 368 -27.59 -27.77 -14.11
N LEU A 369 -26.86 -26.72 -13.73
CA LEU A 369 -25.43 -26.76 -13.49
C LEU A 369 -25.16 -27.19 -12.04
N PRO A 370 -24.53 -28.35 -11.79
CA PRO A 370 -24.14 -28.77 -10.44
C PRO A 370 -22.98 -27.92 -9.89
N GLU A 371 -22.79 -27.98 -8.58
CA GLU A 371 -21.63 -27.36 -7.91
C GLU A 371 -20.31 -27.97 -8.38
N LEU A 372 -20.19 -29.29 -8.33
CA LEU A 372 -18.97 -30.00 -8.71
C LEU A 372 -19.21 -31.48 -9.09
N TYR A 373 -18.17 -32.10 -9.64
CA TYR A 373 -18.06 -33.53 -9.91
C TYR A 373 -16.93 -34.16 -9.09
N SER A 374 -17.27 -35.18 -8.31
CA SER A 374 -16.35 -35.89 -7.40
C SER A 374 -16.11 -37.33 -7.86
N VAL A 375 -14.94 -37.86 -7.54
CA VAL A 375 -14.60 -39.27 -7.77
C VAL A 375 -15.47 -40.15 -6.86
N PRO A 376 -16.07 -41.25 -7.33
CA PRO A 376 -16.78 -42.18 -6.46
C PRO A 376 -15.86 -42.76 -5.37
N PRO A 377 -16.30 -42.85 -4.09
CA PRO A 377 -15.45 -43.33 -2.99
C PRO A 377 -14.83 -44.72 -3.19
N ASP A 378 -15.52 -45.59 -3.93
CA ASP A 378 -15.12 -46.95 -4.26
C ASP A 378 -14.09 -47.04 -5.40
N ARG A 379 -13.83 -45.94 -6.12
CA ARG A 379 -12.93 -45.89 -7.28
C ARG A 379 -11.74 -44.95 -7.11
N VAL A 380 -11.47 -44.50 -5.88
CA VAL A 380 -10.36 -43.58 -5.58
C VAL A 380 -9.00 -44.19 -5.94
N ASP A 381 -8.78 -45.47 -5.62
CA ASP A 381 -7.50 -46.13 -5.88
C ASP A 381 -7.22 -46.27 -7.39
N GLU A 382 -8.27 -46.42 -8.21
CA GLU A 382 -8.15 -46.44 -9.68
C GLU A 382 -7.73 -45.06 -10.21
N GLU A 383 -8.33 -43.99 -9.70
CA GLU A 383 -7.99 -42.62 -10.10
C GLU A 383 -6.56 -42.24 -9.70
N TYR A 384 -6.05 -42.71 -8.54
CA TYR A 384 -4.64 -42.49 -8.18
C TYR A 384 -3.66 -43.19 -9.12
N VAL A 385 -3.99 -44.38 -9.60
CA VAL A 385 -3.12 -45.15 -10.51
C VAL A 385 -3.13 -44.53 -11.91
N ASN A 386 -4.29 -44.10 -12.39
CA ASN A 386 -4.45 -43.50 -13.70
C ASN A 386 -5.38 -42.26 -13.61
N PRO A 387 -4.83 -41.07 -13.35
CA PRO A 387 -5.60 -39.84 -13.22
C PRO A 387 -6.50 -39.55 -14.42
N HIS A 388 -7.68 -38.98 -14.17
CA HIS A 388 -8.71 -38.64 -15.15
C HIS A 388 -9.39 -39.84 -15.84
N SER A 389 -9.22 -41.07 -15.34
CA SER A 389 -9.80 -42.27 -15.94
C SER A 389 -11.18 -42.64 -15.38
N VAL A 390 -11.48 -42.23 -14.15
CA VAL A 390 -12.73 -42.56 -13.47
C VAL A 390 -13.86 -41.58 -13.86
N GLU A 391 -15.03 -42.12 -14.19
CA GLU A 391 -16.26 -41.34 -14.36
C GLU A 391 -16.70 -40.73 -13.02
N ARG A 392 -16.87 -39.41 -12.99
CA ARG A 392 -17.19 -38.65 -11.78
C ARG A 392 -18.69 -38.46 -11.61
N VAL A 393 -19.12 -38.33 -10.36
CA VAL A 393 -20.53 -38.15 -9.99
C VAL A 393 -20.80 -36.71 -9.55
N PRO A 394 -21.95 -36.12 -9.94
CA PRO A 394 -22.30 -34.78 -9.48
C PRO A 394 -22.56 -34.79 -7.97
N LEU A 395 -22.04 -33.79 -7.27
CA LEU A 395 -22.18 -33.66 -5.82
C LEU A 395 -22.35 -32.17 -5.44
N GLY A 396 -22.95 -31.94 -4.28
CA GLY A 396 -23.13 -30.60 -3.73
C GLY A 396 -24.42 -29.92 -4.18
N LYS A 397 -24.39 -28.58 -4.30
CA LYS A 397 -25.57 -27.77 -4.64
C LYS A 397 -26.04 -28.08 -6.07
N LEU A 398 -27.34 -28.26 -6.27
CA LEU A 398 -27.95 -28.48 -7.58
C LEU A 398 -29.27 -27.69 -7.74
N PRO A 399 -29.31 -26.63 -8.57
CA PRO A 399 -28.16 -26.02 -9.24
C PRO A 399 -27.26 -25.27 -8.25
N LEU A 400 -25.98 -25.10 -8.60
CA LEU A 400 -25.17 -24.02 -8.06
C LEU A 400 -25.65 -22.70 -8.67
N LYS A 401 -26.39 -21.89 -7.90
CA LYS A 401 -27.03 -20.65 -8.41
C LYS A 401 -26.03 -19.66 -9.04
N TRP A 402 -24.81 -19.56 -8.48
CA TRP A 402 -23.72 -18.79 -9.08
C TRP A 402 -23.41 -19.25 -10.51
N GLY A 403 -23.06 -20.53 -10.69
CA GLY A 403 -22.71 -21.04 -12.01
C GLY A 403 -23.91 -21.08 -12.96
N GLN A 404 -25.11 -21.38 -12.47
CA GLN A 404 -26.34 -21.31 -13.27
C GLN A 404 -26.58 -19.90 -13.80
N SER A 405 -26.35 -18.88 -12.98
CA SER A 405 -26.50 -17.47 -13.36
C SER A 405 -25.49 -17.09 -14.46
N LEU A 406 -24.21 -17.44 -14.29
CA LEU A 406 -23.19 -17.18 -15.31
C LEU A 406 -23.44 -17.95 -16.62
N TYR A 407 -23.95 -19.18 -16.54
CA TYR A 407 -24.35 -19.95 -17.73
C TYR A 407 -25.48 -19.27 -18.51
N VAL A 408 -26.53 -18.79 -17.82
CA VAL A 408 -27.63 -18.04 -18.45
C VAL A 408 -27.11 -16.73 -19.05
N LEU A 409 -26.29 -15.98 -18.32
CA LEU A 409 -25.68 -14.74 -18.81
C LEU A 409 -24.84 -14.99 -20.07
N GLY A 410 -23.94 -15.97 -20.04
CA GLY A 410 -23.11 -16.35 -21.17
C GLY A 410 -23.93 -16.78 -22.39
N SER A 411 -25.05 -17.47 -22.17
CA SER A 411 -25.96 -17.87 -23.24
C SER A 411 -26.71 -16.69 -23.85
N LEU A 412 -27.18 -15.73 -23.04
CA LEU A 412 -27.80 -14.50 -23.55
C LEU A 412 -26.84 -13.68 -24.41
N LEU A 413 -25.57 -13.60 -24.02
CA LEU A 413 -24.52 -12.92 -24.81
C LEU A 413 -24.18 -13.68 -26.09
N ALA A 414 -23.94 -14.99 -26.00
CA ALA A 414 -23.58 -15.83 -27.15
C ALA A 414 -24.70 -15.87 -28.20
N GLU A 415 -25.96 -15.78 -27.79
CA GLU A 415 -27.11 -15.70 -28.70
C GLU A 415 -27.40 -14.27 -29.22
N GLY A 416 -26.62 -13.27 -28.79
CA GLY A 416 -26.73 -11.88 -29.27
C GLY A 416 -27.89 -11.08 -28.68
N PHE A 417 -28.56 -11.58 -27.63
CA PHE A 417 -29.59 -10.80 -26.93
C PHE A 417 -28.98 -9.59 -26.21
N LEU A 418 -27.73 -9.70 -25.78
CA LEU A 418 -26.94 -8.66 -25.14
C LEU A 418 -25.61 -8.48 -25.86
N ALA A 419 -25.12 -7.24 -25.90
CA ALA A 419 -23.75 -6.92 -26.26
C ALA A 419 -22.88 -6.85 -25.00
N PRO A 420 -21.56 -7.13 -25.08
CA PRO A 420 -20.65 -7.06 -23.93
C PRO A 420 -20.67 -5.71 -23.19
N GLY A 421 -20.87 -4.60 -23.91
CA GLY A 421 -20.95 -3.26 -23.29
C GLY A 421 -22.20 -3.02 -22.43
N GLU A 422 -23.25 -3.83 -22.56
CA GLU A 422 -24.49 -3.68 -21.77
C GLU A 422 -24.33 -4.24 -20.35
N ILE A 423 -23.45 -5.24 -20.18
CA ILE A 423 -23.13 -5.86 -18.87
C ILE A 423 -21.80 -5.36 -18.28
N ASP A 424 -21.10 -4.51 -19.03
CA ASP A 424 -19.90 -3.76 -18.61
C ASP A 424 -20.03 -2.27 -19.07
N PRO A 425 -21.04 -1.53 -18.58
CA PRO A 425 -21.26 -0.12 -18.94
C PRO A 425 -20.09 0.79 -18.56
N LEU A 426 -19.28 0.41 -17.58
CA LEU A 426 -18.07 1.15 -17.16
C LEU A 426 -16.83 0.83 -18.01
N ASN A 427 -16.99 0.00 -19.06
CA ASN A 427 -15.96 -0.30 -20.06
C ASN A 427 -14.64 -0.86 -19.50
N ARG A 428 -14.73 -1.64 -18.43
CA ARG A 428 -13.55 -2.24 -17.79
C ARG A 428 -12.83 -3.23 -18.69
N ARG A 429 -13.53 -3.87 -19.64
CA ARG A 429 -12.94 -4.80 -20.63
C ARG A 429 -11.80 -4.20 -21.46
N PHE A 430 -11.67 -2.88 -21.49
CA PHE A 430 -10.61 -2.18 -22.21
C PHE A 430 -9.36 -1.90 -21.38
N SER A 431 -9.24 -2.47 -20.16
CA SER A 431 -8.09 -2.28 -19.29
C SER A 431 -6.75 -2.71 -19.90
N THR A 432 -6.76 -3.67 -20.83
CA THR A 432 -5.57 -4.16 -21.54
C THR A 432 -5.20 -3.38 -22.80
N ILE A 433 -6.00 -2.38 -23.19
CA ILE A 433 -5.69 -1.54 -24.34
C ILE A 433 -4.46 -0.68 -24.01
N PRO A 434 -3.39 -0.72 -24.82
CA PRO A 434 -2.23 0.13 -24.62
C PRO A 434 -2.61 1.61 -24.60
N LYS A 435 -2.22 2.31 -23.53
CA LYS A 435 -2.40 3.75 -23.41
C LYS A 435 -1.24 4.50 -24.07
N PRO A 436 -1.47 5.73 -24.57
CA PRO A 436 -0.42 6.53 -25.20
C PRO A 436 0.67 6.93 -24.19
N ASP A 437 1.86 7.25 -24.72
CA ASP A 437 2.96 7.78 -23.92
C ASP A 437 2.53 8.98 -23.08
N VAL A 438 2.83 8.95 -21.79
CA VAL A 438 2.51 10.02 -20.85
C VAL A 438 3.60 11.08 -20.90
N VAL A 439 3.19 12.35 -21.02
CA VAL A 439 4.07 13.50 -20.84
C VAL A 439 3.79 14.08 -19.46
N VAL A 440 4.81 14.12 -18.61
CA VAL A 440 4.71 14.69 -17.26
C VAL A 440 4.98 16.19 -17.32
N GLN A 441 4.05 16.96 -16.80
CA GLN A 441 4.16 18.41 -16.71
C GLN A 441 4.79 18.80 -15.38
N VAL A 442 5.76 19.71 -15.40
CA VAL A 442 6.45 20.15 -14.18
C VAL A 442 6.44 21.67 -14.13
N SER A 443 5.76 22.23 -13.13
CA SER A 443 5.82 23.66 -12.84
C SER A 443 6.81 23.90 -11.71
N ILE A 444 7.85 24.67 -11.98
CA ILE A 444 8.83 25.10 -10.99
C ILE A 444 8.35 26.41 -10.39
N LEU A 445 8.31 26.52 -9.06
CA LEU A 445 7.89 27.73 -8.36
C LEU A 445 9.01 28.24 -7.44
N ALA A 446 9.12 29.55 -7.29
CA ALA A 446 10.00 30.16 -6.29
C ALA A 446 9.23 30.37 -4.97
N GLU A 447 9.87 30.05 -3.84
CA GLU A 447 9.31 30.35 -2.51
C GLU A 447 9.18 31.87 -2.27
N ASN A 448 10.14 32.66 -2.77
CA ASN A 448 10.18 34.12 -2.63
C ASN A 448 10.79 34.80 -3.86
N GLU A 449 10.74 36.13 -3.91
CA GLU A 449 11.29 36.96 -5.00
C GLU A 449 12.81 36.79 -5.16
N GLU A 450 13.56 36.61 -4.06
CA GLU A 450 15.01 36.42 -4.09
C GLU A 450 15.40 35.14 -4.86
N ILE A 451 14.71 34.03 -4.58
CA ILE A 451 14.91 32.74 -5.28
C ILE A 451 14.47 32.86 -6.75
N GLN A 452 13.40 33.62 -7.02
CA GLN A 452 12.97 33.88 -8.39
C GLN A 452 14.05 34.60 -9.20
N GLU A 453 14.71 35.61 -8.63
CA GLU A 453 15.83 36.31 -9.27
C GLU A 453 17.03 35.37 -9.52
N LEU A 454 17.36 34.49 -8.57
CA LEU A 454 18.42 33.50 -8.72
C LEU A 454 18.12 32.47 -9.83
N LEU A 455 16.88 32.00 -9.93
CA LEU A 455 16.43 31.11 -10.99
C LEU A 455 16.48 31.81 -12.36
N MET A 456 16.03 33.07 -12.43
CA MET A 456 16.11 33.89 -13.64
C MET A 456 17.55 34.13 -14.09
N LYS A 457 18.48 34.44 -13.17
CA LYS A 457 19.92 34.56 -13.44
C LYS A 457 20.49 33.30 -14.09
N ASN A 458 19.93 32.13 -13.76
CA ASN A 458 20.32 30.83 -14.29
C ASN A 458 19.56 30.41 -15.56
N GLY A 459 18.71 31.29 -16.13
CA GLY A 459 17.95 31.03 -17.35
C GLY A 459 16.67 30.22 -17.14
N ILE A 460 16.12 30.22 -15.92
CA ILE A 460 14.91 29.49 -15.55
C ILE A 460 13.85 30.51 -15.15
N GLU A 461 12.87 30.73 -16.03
CA GLU A 461 11.73 31.61 -15.76
C GLU A 461 10.71 30.87 -14.89
N VAL A 462 10.37 31.45 -13.73
CA VAL A 462 9.43 30.88 -12.76
C VAL A 462 8.52 31.94 -12.16
N GLU A 463 7.40 31.51 -11.62
CA GLU A 463 6.46 32.32 -10.84
C GLU A 463 6.69 32.07 -9.34
N THR A 464 6.44 33.07 -8.51
CA THR A 464 6.37 32.85 -7.05
C THR A 464 5.04 32.21 -6.67
N VAL A 465 4.95 31.66 -5.46
CA VAL A 465 3.68 31.15 -4.91
C VAL A 465 2.60 32.25 -4.82
N ALA A 466 2.99 33.53 -4.73
CA ALA A 466 2.07 34.66 -4.71
C ALA A 466 1.54 35.04 -6.11
N ASP A 467 2.35 34.84 -7.16
CA ASP A 467 2.03 35.25 -8.53
C ASP A 467 0.96 34.37 -9.20
N ILE A 468 0.86 33.12 -8.79
CA ILE A 468 0.03 32.09 -9.44
C ILE A 468 -1.47 32.17 -9.13
N HIS A 469 -1.94 33.21 -8.44
CA HIS A 469 -3.36 33.40 -8.15
C HIS A 469 -4.19 33.46 -9.45
N PRO A 470 -5.33 32.75 -9.58
CA PRO A 470 -6.17 32.17 -8.53
C PRO A 470 -5.86 30.71 -8.13
N ILE A 471 -4.73 30.14 -8.56
CA ILE A 471 -4.32 28.79 -8.18
C ILE A 471 -3.64 28.84 -6.82
N HIS A 472 -4.13 28.05 -5.87
CA HIS A 472 -3.52 27.93 -4.54
C HIS A 472 -2.63 26.69 -4.46
N VAL A 473 -1.37 26.87 -4.09
CA VAL A 473 -0.45 25.75 -3.84
C VAL A 473 -0.43 25.44 -2.36
N GLN A 474 -0.56 24.16 -2.01
CA GLN A 474 -0.55 23.68 -0.63
C GLN A 474 0.31 22.42 -0.48
N PRO A 475 0.86 22.15 0.71
CA PRO A 475 1.56 20.89 0.98
C PRO A 475 0.62 19.68 0.92
N ALA A 476 1.13 18.52 0.50
CA ALA A 476 0.37 17.26 0.40
C ALA A 476 -0.31 16.82 1.73
N ARG A 477 0.24 17.20 2.89
CA ARG A 477 -0.41 16.98 4.21
C ARG A 477 -1.80 17.63 4.31
N VAL A 478 -2.00 18.79 3.69
CA VAL A 478 -3.29 19.48 3.68
C VAL A 478 -4.32 18.66 2.91
N LEU A 479 -3.93 18.10 1.77
CA LEU A 479 -4.78 17.18 1.00
C LEU A 479 -5.13 15.92 1.79
N SER A 480 -4.20 15.39 2.56
CA SER A 480 -4.44 14.23 3.44
C SER A 480 -5.50 14.54 4.51
N HIS A 481 -5.47 15.74 5.11
CA HIS A 481 -6.50 16.22 6.03
C HIS A 481 -7.85 16.47 5.36
N ILE A 482 -7.87 16.96 4.12
CA ILE A 482 -9.09 17.12 3.33
C ILE A 482 -9.76 15.77 3.11
N TYR A 483 -9.01 14.78 2.61
CA TYR A 483 -9.55 13.43 2.37
C TYR A 483 -9.94 12.70 3.65
N ALA A 484 -9.33 13.00 4.80
CA ALA A 484 -9.76 12.45 6.09
C ALA A 484 -11.22 12.78 6.45
N ARG A 485 -11.79 13.86 5.86
CA ARG A 485 -13.21 14.23 6.04
C ARG A 485 -14.15 13.46 5.12
N LEU A 486 -13.65 12.85 4.06
CA LEU A 486 -14.47 12.12 3.08
C LEU A 486 -15.15 10.92 3.76
N GLY A 487 -16.46 10.77 3.56
CA GLY A 487 -17.27 9.70 4.16
C GLY A 487 -17.57 9.86 5.66
N ARG A 488 -17.28 11.01 6.28
CA ARG A 488 -17.64 11.25 7.68
C ARG A 488 -19.16 11.35 7.83
N ASN A 489 -19.73 10.53 8.71
CA ASN A 489 -21.16 10.53 9.04
C ASN A 489 -21.38 10.27 10.53
N GLN A 490 -21.66 11.36 11.28
CA GLN A 490 -21.82 11.29 12.74
C GLN A 490 -23.05 10.47 13.17
N ARG A 491 -24.14 10.50 12.39
CA ARG A 491 -25.37 9.75 12.71
C ARG A 491 -25.14 8.24 12.68
N LEU A 492 -24.24 7.80 11.81
CA LEU A 492 -23.88 6.39 11.64
C LEU A 492 -22.60 5.98 12.40
N GLY A 493 -21.97 6.90 13.14
CA GLY A 493 -20.70 6.63 13.84
C GLY A 493 -19.49 6.47 12.92
N LEU A 494 -19.57 6.92 11.66
CA LEU A 494 -18.51 6.78 10.67
C LEU A 494 -17.57 7.99 10.71
N THR A 495 -16.29 7.76 10.96
CA THR A 495 -15.31 8.85 11.11
C THR A 495 -14.78 9.40 9.78
N GLY A 496 -15.01 8.70 8.66
CA GLY A 496 -14.45 9.02 7.35
C GLY A 496 -13.16 8.26 7.03
N ARG A 497 -12.38 8.74 6.06
CA ARG A 497 -11.11 8.10 5.69
C ARG A 497 -10.11 8.22 6.85
N PRO A 498 -9.43 7.13 7.27
CA PRO A 498 -8.32 7.25 8.20
C PRO A 498 -7.27 8.19 7.65
N TYR A 499 -6.65 9.00 8.52
CA TYR A 499 -5.56 9.86 8.09
C TYR A 499 -4.42 9.00 7.51
N ARG A 500 -4.22 9.13 6.21
CA ARG A 500 -3.23 8.41 5.42
C ARG A 500 -2.70 9.37 4.37
N ARG A 501 -1.41 9.29 4.11
CA ARG A 501 -0.74 10.13 3.11
C ARG A 501 -1.31 9.87 1.72
N ILE A 502 -1.07 10.84 0.85
CA ILE A 502 -1.45 10.81 -0.56
C ILE A 502 -0.15 10.79 -1.36
N GLY A 503 -0.06 9.86 -2.30
CA GLY A 503 1.17 9.63 -3.04
C GLY A 503 1.33 10.58 -4.23
N CYS A 504 2.31 10.28 -5.07
CA CYS A 504 2.61 11.08 -6.24
C CYS A 504 1.45 11.13 -7.25
N LEU A 505 0.63 10.08 -7.38
CA LEU A 505 -0.51 10.09 -8.31
C LEU A 505 -1.59 11.06 -7.84
N GLY A 506 -1.89 11.07 -6.54
CA GLY A 506 -2.85 12.00 -5.96
C GLY A 506 -2.34 13.44 -5.93
N THR A 507 -1.04 13.69 -5.72
CA THR A 507 -0.50 15.06 -5.64
C THR A 507 -0.27 15.71 -7.00
N SER A 508 -0.09 14.93 -8.07
CA SER A 508 0.26 15.43 -9.41
C SER A 508 -0.93 15.83 -10.28
N LYS A 509 -1.95 16.45 -9.70
CA LYS A 509 -3.15 16.94 -10.41
C LYS A 509 -3.75 18.17 -9.74
N PHE A 510 -4.63 18.87 -10.46
CA PHE A 510 -5.40 19.98 -9.90
C PHE A 510 -6.64 19.50 -9.16
N TYR A 511 -7.00 20.22 -8.10
CA TYR A 511 -8.20 19.98 -7.32
C TYR A 511 -9.11 21.20 -7.35
N VAL A 512 -10.39 20.99 -7.64
CA VAL A 512 -11.40 22.04 -7.51
C VAL A 512 -12.13 21.85 -6.19
N ILE A 513 -11.98 22.82 -5.29
CA ILE A 513 -12.58 22.87 -3.96
C ILE A 513 -13.32 24.21 -3.84
N ARG A 514 -14.64 24.21 -3.60
CA ARG A 514 -15.45 25.43 -3.50
C ARG A 514 -15.23 26.42 -4.67
N ASN A 515 -15.12 25.87 -5.87
CA ASN A 515 -14.87 26.61 -7.13
C ASN A 515 -13.49 27.30 -7.23
N THR A 516 -12.54 26.96 -6.35
CA THR A 516 -11.16 27.41 -6.37
C THR A 516 -10.23 26.26 -6.75
N ILE A 517 -9.17 26.56 -7.50
CA ILE A 517 -8.21 25.56 -7.99
C ILE A 517 -7.05 25.46 -7.00
N PHE A 518 -6.75 24.23 -6.59
CA PHE A 518 -5.63 23.89 -5.74
C PHE A 518 -4.66 22.98 -6.48
N ALA A 519 -3.36 23.18 -6.25
CA ALA A 519 -2.30 22.25 -6.60
C ALA A 519 -1.54 21.85 -5.35
N PHE A 520 -1.01 20.62 -5.31
CA PHE A 520 -0.31 20.12 -4.13
C PHE A 520 1.15 19.80 -4.46
N THR A 521 2.05 20.16 -3.55
CA THR A 521 3.47 19.87 -3.71
C THR A 521 3.74 18.38 -3.44
N PRO A 522 4.76 17.77 -4.07
CA PRO A 522 5.18 16.42 -3.76
C PRO A 522 5.45 16.22 -2.26
N GLN A 523 5.11 15.04 -1.78
CA GLN A 523 5.21 14.68 -0.36
C GLN A 523 6.67 14.72 0.14
N PHE A 524 7.65 14.31 -0.69
CA PHE A 524 9.06 14.23 -0.30
C PHE A 524 9.74 15.58 -0.04
N ILE A 525 9.10 16.71 -0.37
CA ILE A 525 9.62 18.06 -0.12
C ILE A 525 9.25 18.55 1.30
N ASP A 526 8.32 17.87 1.99
CA ASP A 526 7.85 18.31 3.31
C ASP A 526 8.86 18.02 4.44
N HIS A 527 9.79 18.95 4.63
CA HIS A 527 10.78 19.01 5.72
C HIS A 527 10.22 18.92 7.15
N GLN A 528 8.92 19.16 7.37
CA GLN A 528 8.35 19.09 8.73
C GLN A 528 8.21 17.66 9.26
N GLN A 529 8.21 16.65 8.38
CA GLN A 529 7.95 15.27 8.79
C GLN A 529 9.24 14.47 9.00
N PHE A 530 10.14 14.44 8.02
CA PHE A 530 11.34 13.62 8.07
C PHE A 530 12.54 14.27 7.33
N TYR A 531 13.77 13.99 7.78
CA TYR A 531 14.97 14.74 7.37
C TYR A 531 15.53 14.39 5.98
N LEU A 532 14.95 13.42 5.25
CA LEU A 532 15.42 13.06 3.90
C LEU A 532 15.38 14.26 2.94
N ALA A 533 14.43 15.17 3.15
CA ALA A 533 14.27 16.41 2.39
C ALA A 533 15.35 17.48 2.66
N LEU A 534 16.27 17.25 3.62
CA LEU A 534 17.39 18.16 3.88
C LEU A 534 18.59 17.90 2.96
N ASP A 535 18.61 16.76 2.28
CA ASP A 535 19.64 16.40 1.31
C ASP A 535 19.15 16.71 -0.12
N ASN A 536 19.69 17.77 -0.72
CA ASN A 536 19.34 18.22 -2.07
C ASN A 536 19.57 17.14 -3.14
N GLN A 537 20.59 16.30 -2.98
CA GLN A 537 20.85 15.21 -3.91
C GLN A 537 19.80 14.10 -3.78
N MET A 538 19.31 13.85 -2.56
CA MET A 538 18.18 12.94 -2.32
C MET A 538 16.87 13.49 -2.89
N ILE A 539 16.58 14.78 -2.72
CA ILE A 539 15.38 15.43 -3.30
C ILE A 539 15.33 15.26 -4.82
N VAL A 540 16.44 15.55 -5.50
CA VAL A 540 16.58 15.38 -6.95
C VAL A 540 16.36 13.93 -7.37
N ASP A 541 16.92 12.99 -6.61
CA ASP A 541 16.77 11.56 -6.86
C ASP A 541 15.33 11.07 -6.67
N MET A 542 14.63 11.57 -5.65
CA MET A 542 13.21 11.30 -5.39
C MET A 542 12.33 11.88 -6.50
N LEU A 543 12.58 13.13 -6.91
CA LEU A 543 11.88 13.75 -8.05
C LEU A 543 12.06 12.91 -9.32
N ARG A 544 13.27 12.44 -9.60
CA ARG A 544 13.54 11.55 -10.75
C ARG A 544 12.71 10.27 -10.68
N THR A 545 12.66 9.63 -9.51
CA THR A 545 11.88 8.40 -9.29
C THR A 545 10.38 8.66 -9.48
N ASP A 546 9.86 9.75 -8.93
CA ASP A 546 8.44 10.10 -9.03
C ASP A 546 8.03 10.45 -10.46
N LEU A 547 8.84 11.21 -11.20
CA LEU A 547 8.56 11.53 -12.61
C LEU A 547 8.54 10.25 -13.48
N SER A 548 9.49 9.34 -13.26
CA SER A 548 9.52 8.03 -13.92
C SER A 548 8.28 7.18 -13.59
N TYR A 549 7.88 7.20 -12.32
CA TYR A 549 6.71 6.50 -11.83
C TYR A 549 5.41 7.06 -12.45
N LEU A 550 5.25 8.39 -12.46
CA LEU A 550 4.12 9.06 -13.12
C LEU A 550 4.05 8.69 -14.61
N SER A 551 5.16 8.79 -15.34
CA SER A 551 5.22 8.44 -16.76
C SER A 551 4.76 7.00 -17.03
N SER A 552 5.15 6.04 -16.20
CA SER A 552 4.83 4.62 -16.40
C SER A 552 3.46 4.21 -15.86
N ARG A 553 2.98 4.84 -14.78
CA ARG A 553 1.79 4.43 -14.02
C ARG A 553 0.60 5.37 -14.13
N TRP A 554 0.71 6.53 -14.77
CA TRP A 554 -0.43 7.41 -14.95
C TRP A 554 -1.48 6.79 -15.87
N ARG A 555 -2.72 6.73 -15.39
CA ARG A 555 -3.85 6.11 -16.10
C ARG A 555 -5.08 6.99 -16.20
N MET A 556 -5.05 8.16 -15.55
CA MET A 556 -6.15 9.10 -15.47
C MET A 556 -6.23 9.97 -16.73
N THR A 557 -7.41 10.54 -16.97
CA THR A 557 -7.62 11.52 -18.04
C THR A 557 -6.91 12.83 -17.70
N GLY A 558 -6.22 13.42 -18.68
CA GLY A 558 -5.35 14.58 -18.50
C GLY A 558 -3.93 14.18 -18.11
N ARG A 559 -2.98 15.11 -18.27
CA ARG A 559 -1.56 14.88 -17.98
C ARG A 559 -1.29 15.02 -16.48
N PRO A 560 -0.33 14.27 -15.91
CA PRO A 560 0.16 14.52 -14.57
C PRO A 560 0.89 15.85 -14.52
N THR A 561 0.59 16.66 -13.50
CA THR A 561 1.17 17.99 -13.30
C THR A 561 1.79 18.08 -11.92
N VAL A 562 3.12 18.09 -11.87
CA VAL A 562 3.93 18.18 -10.66
C VAL A 562 4.21 19.64 -10.35
N THR A 563 3.91 20.06 -9.11
CA THR A 563 4.23 21.42 -8.62
C THR A 563 5.46 21.37 -7.74
N PHE A 564 6.61 21.82 -8.24
CA PHE A 564 7.91 21.68 -7.58
C PHE A 564 8.44 23.04 -7.08
N PRO A 565 8.25 23.38 -5.78
CA PRO A 565 8.78 24.62 -5.23
C PRO A 565 10.28 24.51 -4.94
N ILE A 566 11.01 25.58 -5.26
CA ILE A 566 12.40 25.80 -4.86
C ILE A 566 12.39 26.67 -3.61
N SER A 567 12.97 26.14 -2.53
CA SER A 567 13.04 26.78 -1.23
C SER A 567 14.45 27.20 -0.86
N GLN A 568 14.59 27.98 0.21
CA GLN A 568 15.87 28.48 0.70
C GLN A 568 16.89 27.35 1.00
N THR A 569 16.41 26.16 1.39
CA THR A 569 17.27 25.00 1.70
C THR A 569 17.90 24.36 0.45
N MET A 570 17.41 24.71 -0.75
CA MET A 570 17.91 24.24 -2.04
C MET A 570 18.97 25.18 -2.65
N LEU A 571 19.44 26.16 -1.88
CA LEU A 571 20.52 27.07 -2.27
C LEU A 571 21.88 26.57 -1.75
N THR A 572 22.95 27.22 -2.20
CA THR A 572 24.30 27.04 -1.63
C THR A 572 24.35 27.48 -0.16
N GLU A 573 25.37 27.04 0.60
CA GLU A 573 25.52 27.36 2.03
C GLU A 573 25.63 28.87 2.31
N ASP A 574 26.16 29.63 1.36
CA ASP A 574 26.25 31.10 1.39
C ASP A 574 25.03 31.80 0.78
N HIS A 575 24.02 31.03 0.34
CA HIS A 575 22.80 31.49 -0.34
C HIS A 575 23.05 32.37 -1.57
N SER A 576 24.23 32.27 -2.20
CA SER A 576 24.61 33.10 -3.35
C SER A 576 24.13 32.55 -4.69
N ASP A 577 23.86 31.25 -4.76
CA ASP A 577 23.33 30.57 -5.95
C ASP A 577 22.51 29.32 -5.57
N LEU A 578 21.94 28.66 -6.56
CA LEU A 578 21.26 27.37 -6.41
C LEU A 578 22.27 26.25 -6.14
N ASP A 579 21.86 25.26 -5.34
CA ASP A 579 22.65 24.04 -5.16
C ASP A 579 22.98 23.40 -6.53
N PRO A 580 24.23 23.00 -6.80
CA PRO A 580 24.64 22.47 -8.10
C PRO A 580 23.82 21.27 -8.58
N ALA A 581 23.40 20.38 -7.67
CA ALA A 581 22.59 19.21 -8.02
C ALA A 581 21.17 19.61 -8.43
N VAL A 582 20.61 20.60 -7.73
CA VAL A 582 19.29 21.19 -8.05
C VAL A 582 19.36 21.89 -9.40
N LEU A 583 20.32 22.80 -9.60
CA LEU A 583 20.48 23.54 -10.85
C LEU A 583 20.67 22.61 -12.06
N ALA A 584 21.52 21.58 -11.94
CA ALA A 584 21.72 20.60 -13.00
C ALA A 584 20.43 19.84 -13.35
N THR A 585 19.58 19.60 -12.35
CA THR A 585 18.30 18.93 -12.54
C THR A 585 17.28 19.83 -13.22
N LEU A 586 17.15 21.09 -12.79
CA LEU A 586 16.23 22.03 -13.41
C LEU A 586 16.55 22.26 -14.90
N LYS A 587 17.84 22.36 -15.25
CA LYS A 587 18.27 22.43 -16.66
C LYS A 587 17.89 21.18 -17.45
N LYS A 588 18.09 19.99 -16.88
CA LYS A 588 17.66 18.73 -17.52
C LYS A 588 16.15 18.62 -17.69
N LEU A 589 15.36 19.20 -16.79
CA LEU A 589 13.89 19.23 -16.96
C LEU A 589 13.50 20.09 -18.17
N GLN A 590 14.23 21.19 -18.44
CA GLN A 590 14.02 22.02 -19.64
C GLN A 590 14.40 21.31 -20.96
N ASP A 591 15.30 20.31 -20.92
CA ASP A 591 15.67 19.49 -22.10
C ASP A 591 14.53 18.56 -22.58
N GLY A 592 13.45 18.43 -21.81
CA GLY A 592 12.24 17.67 -22.19
C GLY A 592 12.29 16.17 -21.90
N TYR A 593 13.36 15.66 -21.27
CA TYR A 593 13.45 14.26 -20.85
C TYR A 593 14.28 14.10 -19.57
N TYR A 594 13.70 13.44 -18.56
CA TYR A 594 14.38 13.22 -17.29
C TYR A 594 13.90 11.93 -16.62
N GLY A 595 14.83 11.12 -16.11
CA GLY A 595 14.48 9.92 -15.33
C GLY A 595 13.70 8.83 -16.08
N GLY A 596 13.75 8.79 -17.41
CA GLY A 596 12.92 7.87 -18.20
C GLY A 596 11.55 8.42 -18.60
N ALA A 597 11.25 9.67 -18.23
CA ALA A 597 9.99 10.32 -18.51
C ALA A 597 10.15 11.47 -19.52
N ARG A 598 9.17 11.62 -20.42
CA ARG A 598 9.03 12.83 -21.23
C ARG A 598 8.49 13.95 -20.34
N ILE A 599 9.20 15.06 -20.32
CA ILE A 599 8.90 16.20 -19.44
C ILE A 599 8.49 17.41 -20.27
N GLN A 600 7.51 18.16 -19.77
CA GLN A 600 7.19 19.49 -20.23
C GLN A 600 7.22 20.45 -19.05
N THR A 601 8.14 21.40 -19.05
CA THR A 601 8.16 22.50 -18.09
C THR A 601 7.31 23.66 -18.58
N GLY A 602 6.74 24.43 -17.65
CA GLY A 602 5.84 25.55 -17.97
C GLY A 602 5.15 26.09 -16.72
N LYS A 603 4.36 27.15 -16.90
CA LYS A 603 3.60 27.81 -15.81
C LYS A 603 2.38 26.97 -15.44
N LEU A 604 1.93 27.03 -14.18
CA LEU A 604 0.72 26.30 -13.76
C LEU A 604 -0.52 26.71 -14.56
N SER A 605 -0.63 28.00 -14.89
CA SER A 605 -1.73 28.56 -15.68
C SER A 605 -1.79 28.00 -17.11
N GLU A 606 -0.63 27.71 -17.72
CA GLU A 606 -0.53 27.13 -19.07
C GLU A 606 -1.01 25.67 -19.11
N PHE A 607 -0.87 24.95 -17.99
CA PHE A 607 -1.24 23.53 -17.92
C PHE A 607 -2.72 23.28 -17.65
N LEU A 608 -3.49 24.28 -17.18
CA LEU A 608 -4.91 24.15 -16.81
C LEU A 608 -5.80 23.45 -17.85
N THR A 609 -5.49 23.52 -19.15
CA THR A 609 -6.32 22.90 -20.20
C THR A 609 -5.94 21.45 -20.51
N THR A 610 -4.77 21.00 -20.06
CA THR A 610 -4.18 19.70 -20.42
C THR A 610 -3.97 18.79 -19.21
N SER A 611 -3.95 19.36 -18.01
CA SER A 611 -3.81 18.65 -16.74
C SER A 611 -5.03 17.83 -16.37
N CYS A 612 -4.81 16.85 -15.50
CA CYS A 612 -5.88 16.16 -14.80
C CYS A 612 -6.51 17.03 -13.70
N PHE A 613 -7.82 16.92 -13.53
CA PHE A 613 -8.59 17.60 -12.49
C PHE A 613 -9.38 16.60 -11.65
N ALA A 614 -9.49 16.86 -10.35
CA ALA A 614 -10.41 16.19 -9.45
C ALA A 614 -11.29 17.22 -8.75
N LYS A 615 -12.60 16.95 -8.63
CA LYS A 615 -13.54 17.87 -7.96
C LYS A 615 -13.95 17.32 -6.60
N LEU A 616 -13.60 18.01 -5.51
CA LEU A 616 -13.88 17.58 -4.13
C LEU A 616 -15.15 18.23 -3.59
N SER A 617 -16.28 17.90 -4.21
CA SER A 617 -17.56 18.55 -3.92
C SER A 617 -18.16 18.21 -2.54
N PHE A 618 -17.65 17.19 -1.86
CA PHE A 618 -18.07 16.84 -0.49
C PHE A 618 -17.72 17.93 0.54
N LEU A 619 -16.84 18.89 0.20
CA LEU A 619 -16.54 20.07 1.02
C LEU A 619 -17.46 21.27 0.77
N ASP A 620 -18.25 21.23 -0.30
CA ASP A 620 -19.19 22.30 -0.66
C ASP A 620 -20.45 22.24 0.23
N ALA A 621 -20.71 21.08 0.83
CA ALA A 621 -21.80 20.90 1.78
C ALA A 621 -21.36 21.34 3.19
N SER A 622 -21.68 22.59 3.55
CA SER A 622 -21.93 22.95 4.94
C SER A 622 -23.11 22.14 5.48
N LYS A 623 -22.88 20.86 5.79
CA LYS A 623 -23.86 20.03 6.49
C LYS A 623 -24.10 20.68 7.87
N HIS A 624 -25.25 21.36 7.99
CA HIS A 624 -25.97 21.77 9.22
C HIS A 624 -25.58 23.11 9.89
N ALA A 625 -25.76 24.22 9.17
CA ALA A 625 -26.08 25.51 9.80
C ALA A 625 -27.25 26.17 9.05
N GLY A 626 -28.47 26.01 9.57
CA GLY A 626 -29.64 26.75 9.11
C GLY A 626 -30.81 25.86 8.68
N GLY A 627 -31.75 25.63 9.61
CA GLY A 627 -33.02 24.98 9.28
C GLY A 627 -33.78 24.40 10.47
N MET A 628 -33.84 25.11 11.60
CA MET A 628 -34.78 24.74 12.67
C MET A 628 -36.05 25.58 12.47
N GLY A 629 -37.06 24.96 11.86
CA GLY A 629 -38.45 25.37 12.04
C GLY A 629 -38.80 25.15 13.50
N ARG A 630 -39.21 26.22 14.18
CA ARG A 630 -39.78 26.16 15.53
C ARG A 630 -41.12 25.44 15.45
N GLU A 631 -41.21 24.26 16.05
CA GLU A 631 -42.45 23.79 16.65
C GLU A 631 -42.17 23.60 18.14
N GLN A 632 -42.97 24.33 18.93
CA GLN A 632 -43.08 24.22 20.38
C GLN A 632 -43.69 22.86 20.70
N ASP A 633 -43.16 22.17 21.70
CA ASP A 633 -43.98 21.50 22.72
C ASP A 633 -43.13 21.20 23.96
N ASP A 634 -43.79 21.40 25.10
CA ASP A 634 -43.26 21.48 26.47
C ASP A 634 -42.95 20.10 27.09
N ASP A 635 -42.04 20.15 28.08
CA ASP A 635 -41.89 19.33 29.30
C ASP A 635 -41.98 17.78 29.25
N ASP A 636 -40.88 17.11 29.62
CA ASP A 636 -40.81 16.46 30.95
C ASP A 636 -39.39 15.95 31.31
N ASP A 637 -39.08 16.14 32.59
CA ASP A 637 -37.87 15.87 33.35
C ASP A 637 -37.62 14.37 33.61
N TYR A 638 -36.36 13.92 33.52
CA TYR A 638 -35.72 12.99 34.48
C TYR A 638 -34.22 12.86 34.21
N GLY A 639 -33.42 13.32 35.17
CA GLY A 639 -31.96 13.30 35.11
C GLY A 639 -31.24 12.06 35.67
N CYS A 640 -29.98 11.97 35.24
CA CYS A 640 -28.80 11.35 35.87
C CYS A 640 -28.50 9.88 35.58
N PHE A 641 -27.40 9.62 34.82
CA PHE A 641 -26.15 9.06 35.35
C PHE A 641 -25.04 9.21 34.29
N ALA A 642 -24.16 10.19 34.50
CA ALA A 642 -22.91 10.35 33.77
C ALA A 642 -21.76 10.24 34.77
N GLU A 643 -20.82 9.34 34.54
CA GLU A 643 -19.40 9.60 34.82
C GLU A 643 -18.49 8.75 33.91
N HIS A 644 -17.69 9.48 33.13
CA HIS A 644 -16.38 9.12 32.57
C HIS A 644 -16.32 8.23 31.31
N GLY A 645 -17.01 8.68 30.26
CA GLY A 645 -16.64 8.40 28.86
C GLY A 645 -16.18 9.69 28.17
N LEU A 646 -15.03 9.64 27.48
CA LEU A 646 -14.40 10.77 26.80
C LEU A 646 -15.37 11.44 25.80
N THR A 647 -15.89 12.62 26.15
CA THR A 647 -16.63 13.50 25.25
C THR A 647 -15.70 14.07 24.18
N PHE A 648 -15.83 13.61 22.94
CA PHE A 648 -15.39 14.32 21.73
C PHE A 648 -16.42 15.41 21.41
N ASN A 649 -16.25 16.61 21.98
CA ASN A 649 -16.92 17.82 21.51
C ASN A 649 -15.87 18.94 21.46
N GLY A 650 -15.52 19.41 20.25
CA GLY A 650 -14.67 20.60 20.09
C GLY A 650 -13.95 20.80 18.74
N GLU A 651 -13.58 19.75 17.98
CA GLU A 651 -12.73 19.89 16.78
C GLU A 651 -13.48 20.15 15.45
N ALA A 652 -14.79 20.41 15.51
CA ALA A 652 -15.51 20.88 14.34
C ALA A 652 -15.27 22.39 14.21
N ASP A 653 -14.21 22.78 13.47
CA ASP A 653 -14.25 23.77 12.37
C ASP A 653 -12.86 24.29 11.91
N ASP A 654 -11.73 23.92 12.54
CA ASP A 654 -10.42 24.54 12.24
C ASP A 654 -9.94 24.43 10.77
N LEU A 655 -10.07 23.26 10.13
CA LEU A 655 -9.68 23.12 8.72
C LEU A 655 -10.69 23.77 7.77
N ALA A 656 -11.98 23.86 8.15
CA ALA A 656 -12.95 24.57 7.33
C ALA A 656 -12.74 26.08 7.44
N GLN A 657 -12.49 26.59 8.65
CA GLN A 657 -12.03 27.96 8.89
C GLN A 657 -10.71 28.27 8.18
N TYR A 658 -9.76 27.35 8.15
CA TYR A 658 -8.51 27.51 7.40
C TYR A 658 -8.77 27.63 5.89
N LEU A 659 -9.60 26.74 5.34
CA LEU A 659 -10.00 26.82 3.94
C LEU A 659 -10.78 28.12 3.67
N ASP A 660 -11.66 28.54 4.57
CA ASP A 660 -12.39 29.80 4.46
C ASP A 660 -11.47 31.03 4.56
N GLN A 661 -10.43 31.00 5.39
CA GLN A 661 -9.38 32.04 5.44
C GLN A 661 -8.59 32.10 4.13
N LEU A 662 -8.21 30.93 3.57
CA LEU A 662 -7.54 30.85 2.27
C LEU A 662 -8.43 31.36 1.13
N LEU A 663 -9.74 31.14 1.20
CA LEU A 663 -10.69 31.56 0.18
C LEU A 663 -11.13 33.03 0.32
N THR A 664 -11.16 33.59 1.54
CA THR A 664 -11.57 35.00 1.79
C THR A 664 -10.47 36.01 1.45
N THR A 665 -9.20 35.60 1.51
CA THR A 665 -8.06 36.40 1.05
C THR A 665 -8.02 36.62 -0.47
N ALA A 666 -8.88 35.93 -1.24
CA ALA A 666 -8.97 36.00 -2.70
C ALA A 666 -9.86 37.14 -3.28
N ASN A 667 -10.45 38.02 -2.45
CA ASN A 667 -11.26 39.16 -2.91
C ASN A 667 -10.51 40.50 -2.72
N PRO A 668 -9.74 40.99 -3.70
CA PRO A 668 -9.18 42.33 -3.63
C PRO A 668 -10.23 43.35 -4.09
N SER A 669 -10.99 43.91 -3.15
CA SER A 669 -11.64 45.20 -3.40
C SER A 669 -11.48 46.15 -2.21
N THR A 670 -10.89 47.30 -2.53
CA THR A 670 -10.66 48.51 -1.72
C THR A 670 -9.55 48.44 -0.67
N GLY A 671 -8.49 49.22 -0.93
CA GLY A 671 -7.27 49.25 -0.16
C GLY A 671 -7.43 49.74 1.28
N SER A 672 -6.81 49.02 2.19
CA SER A 672 -6.36 49.54 3.47
C SER A 672 -5.02 48.88 3.80
N LYS A 673 -3.98 49.69 3.99
CA LYS A 673 -2.66 49.23 4.47
C LYS A 673 -2.83 48.71 5.89
N VAL A 674 -2.62 47.41 6.10
CA VAL A 674 -2.52 46.80 7.44
C VAL A 674 -1.06 46.39 7.68
N ARG A 675 -0.53 46.84 8.82
CA ARG A 675 0.80 46.52 9.36
C ARG A 675 0.93 45.01 9.59
N GLY A 676 2.10 44.47 9.26
CA GLY A 676 2.44 43.07 9.49
C GLY A 676 2.35 42.69 10.96
N ASP A 677 1.67 41.58 11.21
CA ASP A 677 1.78 40.81 12.44
C ASP A 677 2.03 39.35 12.05
N SER A 678 3.20 38.85 12.43
CA SER A 678 3.65 37.47 12.26
C SER A 678 2.89 36.60 13.26
N GLY A 679 1.73 36.06 12.88
CA GLY A 679 0.87 35.35 13.82
C GLY A 679 0.02 34.21 13.24
N GLY A 680 0.36 33.67 12.07
CA GLY A 680 -0.44 32.63 11.39
C GLY A 680 -0.06 31.17 11.71
N LEU A 681 1.14 30.92 12.25
CA LEU A 681 1.69 29.56 12.40
C LEU A 681 1.48 28.93 13.78
N ASP A 682 1.02 29.69 14.77
CA ASP A 682 0.90 29.21 16.16
C ASP A 682 -0.48 28.67 16.57
N ARG A 683 -1.45 28.63 15.65
CA ARG A 683 -2.79 28.06 15.93
C ARG A 683 -2.97 26.58 15.60
N PHE A 684 -1.98 25.92 15.02
CA PHE A 684 -2.02 24.48 14.71
C PHE A 684 -1.22 23.59 15.69
N LYS A 685 -0.69 24.15 16.78
CA LYS A 685 0.03 23.38 17.83
C LYS A 685 -0.87 22.79 18.94
N ALA A 686 -2.18 22.97 18.87
CA ALA A 686 -3.08 22.71 20.00
C ALA A 686 -4.03 21.51 19.88
N ALA A 687 -3.81 20.58 18.93
CA ALA A 687 -4.65 19.37 18.78
C ALA A 687 -3.83 18.07 18.69
N ALA A 688 -2.84 17.91 19.57
CA ALA A 688 -1.98 16.71 19.62
C ALA A 688 -1.71 16.22 21.05
N THR A 689 -2.72 16.26 21.93
CA THR A 689 -2.59 15.74 23.30
C THR A 689 -3.79 14.89 23.72
N LYS A 690 -3.73 13.59 23.41
CA LYS A 690 -4.23 12.51 24.29
C LYS A 690 -3.98 11.16 23.64
N THR A 691 -3.10 10.35 24.23
CA THR A 691 -3.33 8.94 24.59
C THR A 691 -2.07 8.44 25.30
N LYS A 692 -2.17 8.21 26.60
CA LYS A 692 -1.16 7.57 27.46
C LYS A 692 -1.86 6.49 28.28
N GLU A 693 -1.10 5.42 28.57
CA GLU A 693 -1.32 4.32 29.54
C GLU A 693 -2.01 3.05 29.01
N LEU A 694 -1.60 1.81 29.35
CA LEU A 694 -0.50 1.29 30.17
C LEU A 694 -0.22 -0.18 29.77
N VAL A 695 1.04 -0.62 29.92
CA VAL A 695 1.51 -2.02 29.82
C VAL A 695 1.57 -2.66 31.21
N SER A 696 1.32 -3.96 31.28
CA SER A 696 1.69 -4.86 32.39
C SER A 696 1.63 -6.30 31.84
N LEU A 697 2.51 -7.27 32.08
CA LEU A 697 3.55 -7.47 33.08
C LEU A 697 4.43 -8.63 32.55
N MET A 698 5.68 -8.36 32.17
CA MET A 698 6.69 -9.41 31.98
C MET A 698 7.23 -9.77 33.36
N HIS A 699 6.81 -10.91 33.89
CA HIS A 699 7.57 -11.59 34.92
C HIS A 699 7.65 -13.07 34.60
N LYS A 700 8.88 -13.58 34.64
CA LYS A 700 9.30 -14.99 34.56
C LYS A 700 9.63 -15.54 33.16
N ALA A 701 10.73 -15.05 32.62
CA ALA A 701 11.65 -15.87 31.83
C ALA A 701 13.05 -15.81 32.49
N LYS A 702 13.13 -16.41 33.68
CA LYS A 702 14.38 -16.92 34.24
C LYS A 702 14.26 -18.44 34.15
N GLU A 703 15.35 -19.07 33.73
CA GLU A 703 15.54 -20.53 33.53
C GLU A 703 15.30 -20.97 32.09
N LEU A 704 16.38 -21.08 31.30
CA LEU A 704 16.97 -22.38 30.94
C LEU A 704 18.21 -22.15 30.05
N HIS A 705 19.34 -22.69 30.49
CA HIS A 705 20.71 -22.49 29.97
C HIS A 705 21.11 -23.46 28.85
N LEU A 706 22.23 -23.10 28.16
CA LEU A 706 23.12 -23.88 27.26
C LEU A 706 22.82 -23.75 25.75
N HIS A 707 23.74 -23.88 24.78
CA HIS A 707 25.19 -23.64 24.59
C HIS A 707 25.51 -24.26 23.19
N ASN A 708 26.05 -23.49 22.23
CA ASN A 708 27.17 -23.90 21.38
C ASN A 708 27.50 -22.79 20.37
N ALA A 709 28.44 -21.95 20.79
CA ALA A 709 29.20 -21.06 19.96
C ALA A 709 30.27 -21.88 19.26
N HIS A 710 30.30 -21.93 17.93
CA HIS A 710 31.50 -22.05 17.08
C HIS A 710 31.06 -22.13 15.61
N LEU A 711 30.65 -21.00 15.02
CA LEU A 711 30.64 -20.77 13.56
C LEU A 711 30.35 -19.32 13.13
N TYR A 712 30.51 -18.32 14.01
CA TYR A 712 30.22 -16.92 13.69
C TYR A 712 31.43 -16.02 13.99
N LEU A 713 31.80 -15.21 13.00
CA LEU A 713 32.74 -14.08 13.15
C LEU A 713 32.22 -13.06 14.19
N PRO A 714 33.09 -12.25 14.82
CA PRO A 714 32.77 -11.54 16.06
C PRO A 714 31.62 -10.53 15.90
N THR A 715 30.54 -10.75 16.65
CA THR A 715 29.35 -9.88 16.80
C THR A 715 29.61 -8.57 17.57
N LYS A 716 30.89 -8.13 17.66
CA LYS A 716 31.31 -7.03 18.53
C LYS A 716 31.09 -5.63 17.94
N LEU A 717 30.82 -5.51 16.64
CA LEU A 717 30.72 -4.22 15.93
C LEU A 717 29.52 -3.35 16.33
N PHE A 718 28.44 -3.96 16.83
CA PHE A 718 27.19 -3.26 17.17
C PHE A 718 26.81 -3.41 18.66
N ARG A 719 27.79 -3.69 19.53
CA ARG A 719 27.54 -4.11 20.93
C ARG A 719 27.49 -2.98 21.96
N SER A 720 27.51 -1.70 21.58
CA SER A 720 27.21 -0.63 22.51
C SER A 720 25.69 -0.42 22.59
N PRO A 721 25.03 -0.75 23.72
CA PRO A 721 23.60 -0.51 23.90
C PRO A 721 23.26 0.99 24.07
N GLN A 722 24.22 1.89 23.86
CA GLN A 722 24.10 3.34 24.06
C GLN A 722 24.87 4.08 22.97
N PRO A 723 24.38 5.26 22.51
CA PRO A 723 25.21 6.17 21.73
C PRO A 723 26.50 6.48 22.52
N SER A 724 27.63 6.55 21.83
CA SER A 724 28.91 6.94 22.43
C SER A 724 28.78 8.39 22.91
N LEU A 725 28.65 8.58 24.22
CA LEU A 725 28.59 9.91 24.83
C LEU A 725 29.98 10.55 24.77
N HIS A 726 30.13 11.62 23.99
CA HIS A 726 31.36 12.38 23.81
C HIS A 726 31.27 13.73 24.53
N LEU A 727 31.00 13.72 25.84
CA LEU A 727 31.05 14.95 26.64
C LEU A 727 32.48 15.45 26.81
N THR A 728 32.85 16.48 26.05
CA THR A 728 34.13 17.20 26.20
C THR A 728 33.98 18.38 27.18
N LEU A 729 34.21 18.13 28.46
CA LEU A 729 34.26 19.18 29.48
C LEU A 729 35.66 19.80 29.53
N THR A 730 35.81 21.07 29.12
CA THR A 730 37.05 21.83 29.30
C THR A 730 37.12 22.44 30.71
N ASP A 731 37.97 21.88 31.57
CA ASP A 731 38.32 22.50 32.85
C ASP A 731 39.15 23.77 32.61
N SER A 732 38.53 24.92 32.77
CA SER A 732 39.23 26.20 32.82
C SER A 732 39.86 26.40 34.20
N SER A 733 41.10 25.92 34.40
CA SER A 733 42.18 26.58 35.20
C SER A 733 43.30 25.61 35.66
N ALA A 734 44.49 25.67 35.06
CA ALA A 734 45.82 25.59 35.74
C ALA A 734 46.99 25.60 34.71
N PRO A 735 48.15 26.20 35.03
CA PRO A 735 49.23 26.43 34.05
C PRO A 735 50.20 25.25 33.90
N HIS A 736 50.89 25.27 32.75
CA HIS A 736 51.88 24.32 32.23
C HIS A 736 52.85 23.70 33.24
N THR A 737 53.06 22.38 33.13
CA THR A 737 54.39 21.78 33.28
C THR A 737 54.49 20.48 32.48
N THR A 738 55.61 20.35 31.80
CA THR A 738 56.01 19.28 30.86
C THR A 738 56.38 17.99 31.60
N GLN A 739 55.81 16.85 31.20
CA GLN A 739 56.48 15.53 31.06
C GLN A 739 55.49 14.47 30.56
N PHE A 740 55.86 13.75 29.49
CA PHE A 740 55.20 12.52 29.03
C PHE A 740 55.55 11.36 29.98
N PRO A 741 54.62 10.43 30.27
CA PRO A 741 54.59 9.18 29.50
C PRO A 741 53.18 8.64 29.17
N GLN A 742 53.16 7.74 28.18
CA GLN A 742 52.04 6.96 27.66
C GLN A 742 51.11 6.39 28.75
N VAL A 743 49.82 6.75 28.69
CA VAL A 743 48.72 6.00 29.31
C VAL A 743 47.56 5.98 28.32
N VAL A 744 47.03 4.79 28.07
CA VAL A 744 45.80 4.52 27.33
C VAL A 744 44.65 5.28 28.00
N VAL A 745 44.21 6.39 27.40
CA VAL A 745 43.07 7.17 27.91
C VAL A 745 41.79 6.51 27.43
N THR A 746 41.18 5.73 28.31
CA THR A 746 39.73 5.50 28.28
C THR A 746 39.11 6.75 28.89
N SER A 747 38.45 7.58 28.08
CA SER A 747 37.80 8.81 28.54
C SER A 747 36.58 8.46 29.39
N GLU A 748 36.75 8.35 30.71
CA GLU A 748 35.63 8.27 31.64
C GLU A 748 34.87 9.60 31.68
N CYS A 749 33.61 9.56 31.23
CA CYS A 749 32.68 10.69 31.21
C CYS A 749 32.37 11.17 32.65
N LYS A 750 32.93 12.32 33.07
CA LYS A 750 32.66 12.91 34.40
C LYS A 750 31.33 13.66 34.41
N LEU A 751 30.22 12.94 34.57
CA LEU A 751 28.90 13.54 34.75
C LEU A 751 28.82 14.34 36.07
N PRO A 752 28.15 15.50 36.12
CA PRO A 752 27.94 16.26 37.35
C PRO A 752 27.18 15.41 38.38
N ARG A 753 27.68 15.37 39.62
CA ARG A 753 27.04 14.65 40.73
C ARG A 753 26.68 15.61 41.85
N ASP A 754 25.54 15.35 42.48
CA ASP A 754 25.09 16.08 43.67
C ASP A 754 25.79 15.56 44.94
N ALA A 755 25.46 16.15 46.09
CA ALA A 755 26.05 15.79 47.38
C ALA A 755 25.78 14.34 47.83
N SER A 756 24.78 13.66 47.23
CA SER A 756 24.46 12.25 47.43
C SER A 756 25.24 11.30 46.51
N GLY A 757 25.95 11.85 45.52
CA GLY A 757 26.64 11.08 44.49
C GLY A 757 25.75 10.68 43.31
N ASP A 758 24.50 11.14 43.27
CA ASP A 758 23.57 10.95 42.16
C ASP A 758 23.78 12.02 41.07
N ILE A 759 23.27 11.81 39.86
CA ILE A 759 23.44 12.78 38.76
C ILE A 759 22.72 14.09 39.10
N ASP A 760 23.46 15.20 39.09
CA ASP A 760 22.87 16.53 39.30
C ASP A 760 22.23 17.03 38.00
N TYR A 761 20.95 16.72 37.84
CA TYR A 761 20.15 17.12 36.68
C TYR A 761 20.01 18.64 36.54
N ASN A 762 20.03 19.41 37.63
CA ASN A 762 19.98 20.87 37.55
C ASN A 762 21.29 21.43 36.99
N ARG A 763 22.42 20.82 37.37
CA ARG A 763 23.72 21.17 36.81
C ARG A 763 23.86 20.74 35.35
N LEU A 764 23.28 19.60 34.95
CA LEU A 764 23.18 19.21 33.54
C LEU A 764 22.36 20.22 32.71
N VAL A 765 21.24 20.74 33.24
CA VAL A 765 20.47 21.79 32.57
C VAL A 765 21.26 23.10 32.47
N GLN A 766 22.09 23.43 33.47
CA GLN A 766 23.02 24.57 33.38
C GLN A 766 24.08 24.34 32.30
N LEU A 767 24.69 23.14 32.24
CA LEU A 767 25.63 22.80 31.17
C LEU A 767 24.97 22.86 29.78
N LEU A 768 23.72 22.41 29.65
CA LEU A 768 22.97 22.52 28.40
C LEU A 768 22.78 23.99 27.98
N ARG A 769 22.66 24.90 28.94
CA ARG A 769 22.59 26.35 28.68
C ARG A 769 23.90 26.93 28.18
N ASP A 770 25.01 26.47 28.77
CA ASP A 770 26.32 27.08 28.60
C ASP A 770 27.08 26.50 27.40
N THR A 771 26.71 25.29 26.96
CA THR A 771 27.37 24.60 25.85
C THR A 771 26.84 25.01 24.48
N TYR A 772 27.74 25.36 23.57
CA TYR A 772 27.43 25.70 22.17
C TYR A 772 27.58 24.53 21.20
N SER A 773 28.16 23.42 21.65
CA SER A 773 28.39 22.19 20.87
C SER A 773 27.11 21.37 20.77
N LEU A 774 26.62 21.16 19.54
CA LEU A 774 25.40 20.35 19.31
C LEU A 774 25.56 18.88 19.79
N PRO A 775 26.71 18.20 19.60
CA PRO A 775 26.93 16.87 20.16
C PRO A 775 26.74 16.82 21.68
N ASP A 776 27.34 17.77 22.42
CA ASP A 776 27.23 17.82 23.88
C ASP A 776 25.79 18.13 24.32
N GLN A 777 25.08 19.01 23.60
CA GLN A 777 23.65 19.27 23.85
C GLN A 777 22.82 17.99 23.64
N ALA A 778 23.13 17.22 22.59
CA ALA A 778 22.43 15.98 22.28
C ALA A 778 22.67 14.91 23.34
N ASP A 779 23.90 14.76 23.82
CA ASP A 779 24.29 13.84 24.89
C ASP A 779 23.58 14.17 26.21
N ILE A 780 23.57 15.46 26.60
CA ILE A 780 22.87 15.91 27.81
C ILE A 780 21.36 15.64 27.69
N LEU A 781 20.75 15.97 26.55
CA LEU A 781 19.32 15.72 26.33
C LEU A 781 19.00 14.22 26.27
N TYR A 782 19.89 13.39 25.74
CA TYR A 782 19.74 11.93 25.76
C TYR A 782 19.74 11.39 27.20
N ILE A 783 20.64 11.87 28.06
CA ILE A 783 20.66 11.51 29.49
C ILE A 783 19.36 11.94 30.17
N LEU A 784 18.91 13.18 29.95
CA LEU A 784 17.65 13.68 30.51
C LEU A 784 16.44 12.88 30.03
N PHE A 785 16.41 12.52 28.74
CA PHE A 785 15.38 11.66 28.17
C PHE A 785 15.34 10.29 28.85
N LYS A 786 16.50 9.64 29.00
CA LYS A 786 16.62 8.30 29.57
C LYS A 786 16.20 8.25 31.04
N ASP A 787 16.57 9.26 31.81
CA ASP A 787 16.41 9.25 33.27
C ASP A 787 15.11 9.93 33.75
N LYS A 788 14.64 10.97 33.05
CA LYS A 788 13.45 11.76 33.44
C LYS A 788 12.26 11.63 32.48
N GLY A 789 12.50 11.20 31.25
CA GLY A 789 11.48 11.06 30.20
C GLY A 789 11.27 12.32 29.36
N MET A 790 10.59 12.14 28.22
CA MET A 790 10.37 13.17 27.18
C MET A 790 9.64 14.43 27.66
N GLU A 791 8.72 14.29 28.62
CA GLU A 791 7.83 15.37 29.06
C GLU A 791 8.38 16.11 30.30
N TRP A 792 9.61 15.80 30.72
CA TRP A 792 10.22 16.48 31.85
C TRP A 792 10.54 17.93 31.50
N ASP A 793 10.01 18.88 32.27
CA ASP A 793 10.23 20.32 32.08
C ASP A 793 11.57 20.74 32.68
N THR A 794 12.53 21.08 31.82
CA THR A 794 13.87 21.54 32.21
C THR A 794 13.86 22.96 32.77
N ARG A 795 12.80 23.73 32.51
CA ARG A 795 12.67 25.16 32.80
C ARG A 795 13.77 26.05 32.22
N LEU A 796 14.52 25.56 31.23
CA LEU A 796 15.67 26.25 30.62
C LEU A 796 15.29 27.62 30.02
N HIS A 797 14.14 27.69 29.35
CA HIS A 797 13.59 28.92 28.76
C HIS A 797 12.25 29.34 29.40
N GLY A 798 12.04 28.96 30.67
CA GLY A 798 10.77 29.15 31.37
C GLY A 798 9.89 27.89 31.37
N LYS A 799 8.63 28.04 31.81
CA LYS A 799 7.70 26.90 31.94
C LYS A 799 7.31 26.36 30.56
N GLY A 800 7.46 25.06 30.34
CA GLY A 800 7.14 24.39 29.07
C GLY A 800 8.34 24.00 28.21
N SER A 801 9.58 24.24 28.67
CA SER A 801 10.81 23.77 28.01
C SER A 801 11.07 22.29 28.32
N THR A 802 10.21 21.42 27.78
CA THR A 802 10.34 19.96 27.94
C THR A 802 11.56 19.40 27.21
N VAL A 803 12.05 18.24 27.64
CA VAL A 803 13.09 17.50 26.89
C VAL A 803 12.68 17.30 25.43
N ARG A 804 11.39 17.01 25.16
CA ARG A 804 10.84 16.91 23.80
C ARG A 804 11.00 18.21 23.00
N SER A 805 10.64 19.37 23.57
CA SER A 805 10.74 20.64 22.84
C SER A 805 12.21 20.97 22.53
N LEU A 806 13.10 20.77 23.50
CA LEU A 806 14.53 21.02 23.32
C LEU A 806 15.17 20.07 22.29
N LEU A 807 14.80 18.78 22.27
CA LEU A 807 15.21 17.85 21.23
C LEU A 807 14.65 18.24 19.85
N THR A 808 13.43 18.79 19.80
CA THR A 808 12.84 19.27 18.54
C THR A 808 13.60 20.49 18.01
N ASP A 809 13.97 21.43 18.87
CA ASP A 809 14.77 22.60 18.50
C ASP A 809 16.19 22.18 18.08
N LEU A 810 16.79 21.23 18.80
CA LEU A 810 18.11 20.68 18.45
C LEU A 810 18.06 19.91 17.13
N TYR A 811 16.98 19.19 16.85
CA TYR A 811 16.75 18.50 15.57
C TYR A 811 16.78 19.49 14.39
N VAL A 812 16.11 20.64 14.53
CA VAL A 812 16.11 21.69 13.49
C VAL A 812 17.54 22.22 13.28
N LYS A 813 18.22 22.61 14.37
CA LYS A 813 19.61 23.12 14.30
C LYS A 813 20.59 22.11 13.68
N ALA A 814 20.48 20.84 14.08
CA ALA A 814 21.31 19.78 13.52
C ALA A 814 21.00 19.55 12.03
N GLY A 815 19.74 19.74 11.64
CA GLY A 815 19.27 19.73 10.25
C GLY A 815 19.88 20.85 9.40
N ASP A 816 19.83 22.09 9.90
CA ASP A 816 20.37 23.27 9.22
C ASP A 816 21.88 23.12 8.95
N LEU A 817 22.61 22.55 9.91
CA LEU A 817 24.04 22.24 9.80
C LEU A 817 24.34 20.89 9.15
N LYS A 818 23.33 20.13 8.71
CA LYS A 818 23.44 18.81 8.07
C LYS A 818 24.28 17.79 8.87
N HIS A 819 24.18 17.82 10.20
CA HIS A 819 24.84 16.84 11.09
C HIS A 819 24.07 15.50 11.12
N TRP A 820 24.23 14.69 10.07
CA TRP A 820 23.42 13.47 9.84
C TRP A 820 23.40 12.47 11.00
N GLY A 821 24.54 12.24 11.66
CA GLY A 821 24.61 11.35 12.83
C GLY A 821 23.73 11.82 13.99
N LEU A 822 23.78 13.12 14.31
CA LEU A 822 22.93 13.73 15.35
C LEU A 822 21.46 13.73 14.94
N ILE A 823 21.15 14.05 13.68
CA ILE A 823 19.78 14.03 13.14
C ILE A 823 19.16 12.63 13.29
N ARG A 824 19.90 11.56 12.94
CA ARG A 824 19.44 10.17 13.11
C ARG A 824 19.21 9.82 14.58
N MET A 825 20.15 10.20 15.45
CA MET A 825 20.02 9.96 16.88
C MET A 825 18.79 10.64 17.46
N ILE A 826 18.63 11.94 17.23
CA ILE A 826 17.49 12.71 17.73
C ILE A 826 16.18 12.18 17.14
N SER A 827 16.16 11.79 15.86
CA SER A 827 15.00 11.15 15.22
C SER A 827 14.60 9.85 15.92
N GLY A 828 15.57 9.03 16.33
CA GLY A 828 15.34 7.82 17.11
C GLY A 828 14.79 8.11 18.50
N ILE A 829 15.30 9.13 19.20
CA ILE A 829 14.77 9.56 20.51
C ILE A 829 13.32 10.05 20.36
N LEU A 830 13.05 10.88 19.35
CA LEU A 830 11.72 11.41 19.05
C LEU A 830 10.77 10.36 18.46
N ARG A 831 11.26 9.14 18.18
CA ARG A 831 10.54 8.05 17.49
C ARG A 831 9.91 8.51 16.17
N LYS A 832 10.65 9.31 15.39
CA LYS A 832 10.24 9.69 14.04
C LYS A 832 10.16 8.45 13.15
N LYS A 833 9.21 8.45 12.22
CA LYS A 833 8.98 7.36 11.26
C LYS A 833 9.22 7.87 9.85
N VAL A 834 9.95 7.11 9.04
CA VAL A 834 10.09 7.41 7.60
C VAL A 834 8.72 7.31 6.95
N GLU A 835 8.43 8.23 6.03
CA GLU A 835 7.07 8.41 5.55
C GLU A 835 6.50 7.24 4.76
N GLU A 836 7.33 6.62 3.93
CA GLU A 836 6.96 5.55 3.01
C GLU A 836 7.32 4.16 3.58
N LEU A 837 7.45 4.02 4.90
CA LEU A 837 8.00 2.80 5.49
C LEU A 837 7.12 1.56 5.25
N ASP A 838 5.82 1.67 5.51
CA ASP A 838 4.86 0.57 5.29
C ASP A 838 4.67 0.30 3.79
N TRP A 839 4.74 1.35 2.97
CA TRP A 839 4.77 1.26 1.51
C TRP A 839 6.00 0.49 1.02
N ALA A 840 7.20 0.86 1.47
CA ALA A 840 8.45 0.20 1.10
C ALA A 840 8.45 -1.27 1.51
N CYS A 841 7.95 -1.57 2.71
CA CYS A 841 7.77 -2.94 3.18
C CYS A 841 6.80 -3.72 2.27
N SER A 842 5.63 -3.15 1.98
CA SER A 842 4.62 -3.78 1.13
C SER A 842 5.13 -4.01 -0.30
N ASP A 843 5.83 -3.02 -0.87
CA ASP A 843 6.39 -3.07 -2.22
C ASP A 843 7.49 -4.14 -2.35
N LEU A 844 8.37 -4.25 -1.36
CA LEU A 844 9.39 -5.31 -1.36
C LEU A 844 8.77 -6.71 -1.24
N LEU A 845 7.79 -6.89 -0.33
CA LEU A 845 7.06 -8.16 -0.18
C LEU A 845 6.29 -8.52 -1.45
N ALA A 846 5.70 -7.52 -2.12
CA ALA A 846 5.00 -7.68 -3.39
C ALA A 846 5.87 -8.32 -4.46
N HIS A 847 7.13 -7.86 -4.56
CA HIS A 847 8.14 -8.37 -5.48
C HIS A 847 8.73 -9.72 -5.02
N GLN A 848 7.98 -10.45 -4.19
CA GLN A 848 8.28 -11.79 -3.67
C GLN A 848 9.60 -11.83 -2.89
N LYS A 849 9.94 -10.73 -2.21
CA LYS A 849 11.13 -10.65 -1.36
C LYS A 849 10.73 -10.87 0.09
N HIS A 850 11.25 -11.92 0.71
CA HIS A 850 11.10 -12.13 2.15
C HIS A 850 11.94 -11.10 2.89
N LEU A 851 11.37 -10.43 3.87
CA LEU A 851 12.06 -9.38 4.61
C LEU A 851 12.44 -9.86 6.01
N THR A 852 13.63 -9.51 6.47
CA THR A 852 13.98 -9.59 7.90
C THR A 852 14.63 -8.32 8.37
N VAL A 853 14.36 -7.96 9.62
CA VAL A 853 14.99 -6.84 10.33
C VAL A 853 15.68 -7.35 11.58
N GLY A 854 16.70 -6.63 12.04
CA GLY A 854 17.60 -7.10 13.11
C GLY A 854 18.72 -8.02 12.60
N LEU A 855 19.66 -8.35 13.50
CA LEU A 855 20.81 -9.19 13.20
C LEU A 855 20.55 -10.65 13.63
N PRO A 856 20.99 -11.66 12.85
CA PRO A 856 20.82 -13.06 13.23
C PRO A 856 21.61 -13.48 14.49
N PRO A 857 21.24 -14.63 15.10
CA PRO A 857 20.08 -15.48 14.79
C PRO A 857 18.79 -14.99 15.48
N GLU A 858 17.64 -15.62 15.18
CA GLU A 858 16.39 -15.44 15.94
C GLU A 858 16.64 -15.68 17.45
N PRO A 859 16.01 -14.91 18.37
CA PRO A 859 14.86 -14.02 18.17
C PRO A 859 15.21 -12.55 17.86
N ARG A 860 16.51 -12.23 17.66
CA ARG A 860 16.98 -10.86 17.36
C ARG A 860 16.62 -10.45 15.93
N GLU A 861 16.77 -11.38 15.01
CA GLU A 861 16.22 -11.25 13.67
C GLU A 861 14.72 -11.54 13.71
N LYS A 862 13.92 -10.63 13.15
CA LYS A 862 12.47 -10.75 13.01
C LYS A 862 12.12 -10.87 11.54
N THR A 863 11.37 -11.91 11.19
CA THR A 863 10.89 -12.12 9.82
C THR A 863 9.57 -11.38 9.61
N ILE A 864 9.47 -10.64 8.51
CA ILE A 864 8.25 -9.98 8.05
C ILE A 864 7.73 -10.82 6.88
N THR A 865 6.63 -11.55 7.12
CA THR A 865 6.04 -12.49 6.15
C THR A 865 4.85 -11.90 5.39
N ALA A 866 4.26 -10.82 5.90
CA ALA A 866 3.14 -10.12 5.29
C ALA A 866 3.27 -8.62 5.55
N PRO A 867 2.65 -7.76 4.74
CA PRO A 867 2.59 -6.33 4.99
C PRO A 867 2.07 -6.00 6.39
N ILE A 868 2.73 -5.08 7.08
CA ILE A 868 2.43 -4.72 8.48
C ILE A 868 1.99 -3.24 8.53
N PRO A 869 0.95 -2.88 9.32
CA PRO A 869 0.59 -1.49 9.55
C PRO A 869 1.78 -0.64 10.07
N PRO A 870 1.89 0.65 9.70
CA PRO A 870 3.06 1.49 10.00
C PRO A 870 3.50 1.46 11.47
N ASP A 871 2.55 1.53 12.41
CA ASP A 871 2.83 1.55 13.84
C ASP A 871 3.41 0.23 14.34
N LYS A 872 2.83 -0.89 13.88
CA LYS A 872 3.31 -2.23 14.21
C LYS A 872 4.68 -2.49 13.57
N LEU A 873 4.90 -2.01 12.34
CA LEU A 873 6.17 -2.15 11.63
C LEU A 873 7.29 -1.37 12.33
N ALA A 874 7.04 -0.13 12.75
CA ALA A 874 8.00 0.66 13.50
C ALA A 874 8.35 0.00 14.85
N MET A 875 7.35 -0.48 15.59
CA MET A 875 7.57 -1.21 16.84
C MET A 875 8.40 -2.48 16.64
N LEU A 876 8.14 -3.23 15.57
CA LEU A 876 8.89 -4.43 15.23
C LEU A 876 10.35 -4.11 14.88
N ILE A 877 10.60 -3.01 14.17
CA ILE A 877 11.97 -2.53 13.89
C ILE A 877 12.69 -2.11 15.17
N ASP A 878 12.01 -1.37 16.07
CA ASP A 878 12.58 -0.95 17.36
C ASP A 878 12.96 -2.17 18.23
N GLU A 879 12.09 -3.18 18.28
CA GLU A 879 12.33 -4.44 19.01
C GLU A 879 13.52 -5.21 18.39
N ALA A 880 13.55 -5.36 17.06
CA ALA A 880 14.61 -6.06 16.34
C ALA A 880 15.97 -5.33 16.42
N SER A 881 15.95 -4.03 16.70
CA SER A 881 17.15 -3.20 16.88
C SER A 881 17.66 -3.18 18.32
N GLU A 882 17.12 -4.02 19.22
CA GLU A 882 17.51 -4.07 20.65
C GLU A 882 17.40 -2.72 21.38
N ASN A 883 16.43 -1.88 20.99
CA ASN A 883 16.28 -0.49 21.44
C ASN A 883 17.46 0.44 21.07
N ASN A 884 18.32 0.05 20.13
CA ASN A 884 19.28 0.96 19.54
C ASN A 884 18.55 1.92 18.58
N ILE A 885 18.29 3.13 19.09
CA ILE A 885 17.51 4.17 18.43
C ILE A 885 18.09 4.62 17.08
N THR A 886 19.41 4.59 16.87
CA THR A 886 20.03 5.00 15.61
C THR A 886 19.95 3.90 14.56
N ILE A 887 20.18 2.64 14.96
CA ILE A 887 20.04 1.48 14.07
C ILE A 887 18.59 1.29 13.61
N ALA A 888 17.62 1.56 14.49
CA ALA A 888 16.20 1.51 14.12
C ALA A 888 15.88 2.50 12.98
N ILE A 889 16.36 3.74 13.08
CA ILE A 889 16.19 4.76 12.03
C ILE A 889 16.94 4.38 10.74
N LEU A 890 18.18 3.90 10.85
CA LEU A 890 18.94 3.43 9.69
C LEU A 890 18.24 2.25 8.99
N THR A 891 17.67 1.32 9.75
CA THR A 891 16.89 0.19 9.21
C THR A 891 15.68 0.70 8.41
N GLN A 892 15.00 1.73 8.90
CA GLN A 892 13.90 2.37 8.17
C GLN A 892 14.37 3.00 6.85
N GLU A 893 15.49 3.74 6.85
CA GLU A 893 16.09 4.33 5.64
C GLU A 893 16.45 3.28 4.61
N ILE A 894 17.21 2.24 5.02
CA ILE A 894 17.66 1.19 4.10
C ILE A 894 16.48 0.45 3.49
N MET A 895 15.40 0.19 4.24
CA MET A 895 14.20 -0.42 3.68
C MET A 895 13.57 0.44 2.58
N VAL A 896 13.49 1.76 2.77
CA VAL A 896 12.98 2.68 1.74
C VAL A 896 13.91 2.72 0.53
N TYR A 897 15.22 2.76 0.73
CA TYR A 897 16.17 2.76 -0.39
C TYR A 897 16.15 1.46 -1.19
N LEU A 898 15.98 0.32 -0.52
CA LEU A 898 15.76 -0.97 -1.17
C LEU A 898 14.50 -0.93 -2.04
N ALA A 899 13.38 -0.41 -1.52
CA ALA A 899 12.16 -0.26 -2.30
C ALA A 899 12.33 0.71 -3.48
N MET A 900 13.03 1.84 -3.30
CA MET A 900 13.35 2.76 -4.41
C MET A 900 14.17 2.07 -5.51
N ASN A 901 15.17 1.27 -5.13
CA ASN A 901 15.97 0.49 -6.08
C ASN A 901 15.15 -0.62 -6.75
N MET A 902 14.24 -1.28 -6.03
CA MET A 902 13.33 -2.29 -6.59
C MET A 902 12.43 -1.69 -7.68
N ARG A 903 11.87 -0.50 -7.43
CA ARG A 903 11.00 0.21 -8.38
C ARG A 903 11.74 0.65 -9.65
N THR A 904 12.99 1.10 -9.51
CA THR A 904 13.75 1.69 -10.62
C THR A 904 14.61 0.67 -11.38
N GLN A 905 15.15 -0.33 -10.69
CA GLN A 905 16.05 -1.34 -11.23
C GLN A 905 15.78 -2.72 -10.59
N PRO A 906 14.62 -3.35 -10.87
CA PRO A 906 14.24 -4.63 -10.26
C PRO A 906 15.22 -5.77 -10.60
N SER A 907 15.97 -5.66 -11.70
CA SER A 907 17.00 -6.61 -12.10
C SER A 907 18.14 -6.75 -11.08
N LEU A 908 18.38 -5.74 -10.23
CA LEU A 908 19.36 -5.84 -9.13
C LEU A 908 19.01 -6.94 -8.12
N PHE A 909 17.76 -7.39 -8.10
CA PHE A 909 17.23 -8.32 -7.11
C PHE A 909 16.81 -9.66 -7.72
N SER A 910 17.13 -9.95 -8.99
CA SER A 910 16.62 -11.12 -9.71
C SER A 910 16.96 -12.46 -9.03
N GLU A 911 18.06 -12.53 -8.29
CA GLU A 911 18.51 -13.73 -7.57
C GLU A 911 18.38 -13.63 -6.04
N MET A 912 17.83 -12.52 -5.54
CA MET A 912 17.66 -12.28 -4.11
C MET A 912 16.23 -12.62 -3.70
N TYR A 913 15.99 -13.73 -2.99
CA TYR A 913 14.66 -14.09 -2.50
C TYR A 913 14.36 -13.58 -1.08
N ARG A 914 15.41 -13.31 -0.29
CA ARG A 914 15.33 -12.81 1.09
C ARG A 914 16.25 -11.61 1.26
N LEU A 915 15.71 -10.49 1.72
CA LEU A 915 16.44 -9.27 2.06
C LEU A 915 16.57 -9.19 3.58
N ARG A 916 17.79 -9.45 4.07
CA ARG A 916 18.12 -9.43 5.50
C ARG A 916 18.73 -8.08 5.85
N ILE A 917 17.89 -7.13 6.26
CA ILE A 917 18.28 -5.71 6.35
C ILE A 917 19.41 -5.50 7.37
N GLY A 918 19.40 -6.21 8.50
CA GLY A 918 20.49 -6.14 9.47
C GLY A 918 21.85 -6.60 8.91
N LEU A 919 21.86 -7.66 8.10
CA LEU A 919 23.09 -8.12 7.43
C LEU A 919 23.56 -7.16 6.35
N ILE A 920 22.62 -6.54 5.61
CA ILE A 920 22.96 -5.51 4.62
C ILE A 920 23.68 -4.34 5.30
N ILE A 921 23.16 -3.85 6.44
CA ILE A 921 23.82 -2.80 7.24
C ILE A 921 25.21 -3.24 7.70
N GLN A 922 25.36 -4.50 8.15
CA GLN A 922 26.65 -5.05 8.56
C GLN A 922 27.66 -5.10 7.39
N VAL A 923 27.22 -5.48 6.20
CA VAL A 923 28.06 -5.47 4.98
C VAL A 923 28.46 -4.02 4.65
N MET A 924 27.53 -3.06 4.69
CA MET A 924 27.84 -1.65 4.47
C MET A 924 28.93 -1.13 5.41
N ALA A 925 28.82 -1.42 6.72
CA ALA A 925 29.84 -1.04 7.71
C ALA A 925 31.19 -1.74 7.46
N THR A 926 31.16 -3.02 7.06
CA THR A 926 32.37 -3.81 6.82
C THR A 926 33.11 -3.32 5.56
N GLU A 927 32.40 -3.01 4.48
CA GLU A 927 32.97 -2.46 3.25
C GLU A 927 33.57 -1.08 3.49
N LEU A 928 32.93 -0.23 4.32
CA LEU A 928 33.51 1.04 4.75
C LEU A 928 34.77 0.84 5.59
N ALA A 929 34.78 -0.11 6.54
CA ALA A 929 35.95 -0.40 7.36
C ALA A 929 37.16 -0.80 6.51
N GLN A 930 36.94 -1.66 5.51
CA GLN A 930 37.96 -2.10 4.57
C GLN A 930 38.44 -0.96 3.67
N SER A 931 37.51 -0.19 3.09
CA SER A 931 37.84 0.89 2.15
C SER A 931 38.57 2.06 2.82
N LEU A 932 38.19 2.39 4.06
CA LEU A 932 38.80 3.46 4.85
C LEU A 932 40.00 3.00 5.69
N ASN A 933 40.29 1.68 5.69
CA ASN A 933 41.32 1.05 6.53
C ASN A 933 41.23 1.49 8.00
N CYS A 934 40.02 1.43 8.57
CA CYS A 934 39.72 1.88 9.92
C CYS A 934 39.14 0.76 10.79
N SER A 935 39.01 1.00 12.10
CA SER A 935 38.33 0.05 12.99
C SER A 935 36.84 -0.05 12.63
N GLY A 936 36.21 -1.17 12.94
CA GLY A 936 34.79 -1.32 12.61
C GLY A 936 33.84 -0.44 13.46
N GLU A 937 34.30 0.04 14.62
CA GLU A 937 33.59 1.06 15.40
C GLU A 937 33.61 2.41 14.67
N GLU A 938 34.80 2.85 14.22
CA GLU A 938 34.95 4.06 13.38
C GLU A 938 34.16 3.97 12.07
N ALA A 939 34.11 2.78 11.45
CA ALA A 939 33.34 2.56 10.23
C ALA A 939 31.83 2.66 10.47
N THR A 940 31.34 2.21 11.63
CA THR A 940 29.94 2.30 12.00
C THR A 940 29.54 3.75 12.29
N GLU A 941 30.39 4.51 12.98
CA GLU A 941 30.20 5.95 13.18
C GLU A 941 30.24 6.73 11.85
N SER A 942 31.15 6.35 10.96
CA SER A 942 31.22 6.87 9.59
C SER A 942 29.94 6.57 8.81
N LEU A 943 29.42 5.34 8.88
CA LEU A 943 28.15 4.95 8.24
C LEU A 943 26.98 5.79 8.77
N MET A 944 26.92 6.02 10.08
CA MET A 944 25.87 6.82 10.73
C MET A 944 25.94 8.31 10.38
N SER A 945 27.08 8.81 9.95
CA SER A 945 27.30 10.21 9.58
C SER A 945 27.18 10.49 8.07
N LEU A 946 27.01 9.46 7.23
CA LEU A 946 26.73 9.64 5.80
C LEU A 946 25.39 10.33 5.57
N SER A 947 25.33 11.21 4.56
CA SER A 947 24.07 11.77 4.10
C SER A 947 23.12 10.69 3.56
N PRO A 948 21.80 10.95 3.50
CA PRO A 948 20.83 10.06 2.87
C PRO A 948 21.23 9.58 1.46
N SER A 949 21.69 10.49 0.60
CA SER A 949 22.11 10.16 -0.77
C SER A 949 23.37 9.30 -0.80
N GLU A 950 24.37 9.58 0.03
CA GLU A 950 25.58 8.75 0.14
C GLU A 950 25.28 7.33 0.63
N LEU A 951 24.37 7.18 1.61
CA LEU A 951 23.92 5.85 2.05
C LEU A 951 23.25 5.07 0.93
N LYS A 952 22.36 5.73 0.16
CA LYS A 952 21.67 5.10 -0.96
C LYS A 952 22.66 4.69 -2.06
N ILE A 953 23.65 5.53 -2.35
CA ILE A 953 24.73 5.23 -3.32
C ILE A 953 25.56 4.03 -2.85
N LEU A 954 25.97 4.01 -1.57
CA LEU A 954 26.69 2.87 -0.98
C LEU A 954 25.90 1.57 -1.10
N LEU A 955 24.60 1.62 -0.75
CA LEU A 955 23.71 0.47 -0.87
C LEU A 955 23.60 -0.01 -2.32
N HIS A 956 23.42 0.90 -3.27
CA HIS A 956 23.34 0.56 -4.69
C HIS A 956 24.63 -0.11 -5.19
N HIS A 957 25.81 0.42 -4.83
CA HIS A 957 27.08 -0.18 -5.20
C HIS A 957 27.22 -1.60 -4.66
N ILE A 958 26.89 -1.81 -3.37
CA ILE A 958 26.92 -3.13 -2.74
C ILE A 958 25.98 -4.09 -3.47
N LEU A 959 24.73 -3.70 -3.75
CA LEU A 959 23.78 -4.56 -4.47
C LEU A 959 24.20 -4.86 -5.91
N SER A 960 24.83 -3.90 -6.60
CA SER A 960 25.27 -4.05 -7.99
C SER A 960 26.53 -4.92 -8.16
N GLY A 961 27.29 -5.16 -7.08
CA GLY A 961 28.55 -5.90 -7.12
C GLY A 961 29.68 -5.22 -7.89
N LYS A 962 29.53 -3.94 -8.27
CA LYS A 962 30.57 -3.15 -8.96
C LYS A 962 31.63 -2.66 -7.98
N GLU A 963 32.89 -2.58 -8.43
CA GLU A 963 33.96 -1.98 -7.63
C GLU A 963 33.74 -0.47 -7.45
N PHE A 964 33.88 0.01 -6.21
CA PHE A 964 33.76 1.42 -5.85
C PHE A 964 34.90 1.82 -4.91
N GLY A 965 35.33 3.07 -4.99
CA GLY A 965 36.33 3.64 -4.11
C GLY A 965 35.68 4.55 -3.06
N VAL A 966 36.17 4.49 -1.83
CA VAL A 966 35.77 5.39 -0.73
C VAL A 966 36.98 6.19 -0.28
N GLN A 967 36.88 7.51 -0.22
CA GLN A 967 37.97 8.39 0.22
C GLN A 967 37.46 9.39 1.28
N ARG A 968 38.31 9.70 2.26
CA ARG A 968 38.08 10.85 3.17
C ARG A 968 38.46 12.13 2.44
N SER A 969 37.51 13.03 2.27
CA SER A 969 37.73 14.36 1.70
C SER A 969 38.58 15.21 2.64
N VAL A 970 39.67 15.77 2.12
CA VAL A 970 40.55 16.71 2.82
C VAL A 970 40.11 18.13 2.43
N ARG A 971 38.91 18.55 2.82
CA ARG A 971 38.54 19.99 2.79
C ARG A 971 38.77 20.57 4.18
N SER A 972 39.30 21.80 4.22
CA SER A 972 39.74 22.50 5.43
C SER A 972 38.65 22.49 6.50
N VAL A 973 39.00 21.98 7.67
CA VAL A 973 38.14 21.76 8.82
C VAL A 973 37.72 23.10 9.42
N ASP A 974 36.44 23.46 9.29
CA ASP A 974 35.79 24.28 10.32
C ASP A 974 35.53 23.40 11.54
N ALA A 975 35.78 23.95 12.73
CA ALA A 975 35.69 23.24 14.00
C ALA A 975 34.24 22.80 14.27
N GLY A 976 33.92 21.55 13.88
CA GLY A 976 32.62 20.94 14.13
C GLY A 976 32.12 19.99 13.04
N ALA A 977 32.68 20.04 11.81
CA ALA A 977 32.22 19.21 10.70
C ALA A 977 32.82 17.79 10.72
N SER A 978 31.98 16.75 10.57
CA SER A 978 32.43 15.37 10.36
C SER A 978 33.20 15.27 9.02
N PRO A 979 34.27 14.45 8.93
CA PRO A 979 35.04 14.33 7.71
C PRO A 979 34.15 13.80 6.57
N ALA A 980 33.99 14.59 5.50
CA ALA A 980 33.15 14.20 4.37
C ALA A 980 33.74 12.97 3.66
N ILE A 981 32.93 11.93 3.45
CA ILE A 981 33.34 10.67 2.81
C ILE A 981 32.79 10.67 1.39
N SER A 982 33.68 10.65 0.39
CA SER A 982 33.26 10.60 -1.01
C SER A 982 33.30 9.17 -1.54
N ILE A 983 32.18 8.70 -2.13
CA ILE A 983 32.04 7.39 -2.77
C ILE A 983 32.03 7.59 -4.30
N HIS A 984 32.92 6.91 -5.03
CA HIS A 984 33.03 7.05 -6.49
C HIS A 984 33.14 5.69 -7.19
N GLU A 985 32.53 5.57 -8.37
CA GLU A 985 32.67 4.40 -9.24
C GLU A 985 34.09 4.37 -9.83
N VAL A 986 34.78 3.23 -9.74
CA VAL A 986 36.09 3.05 -10.36
C VAL A 986 35.89 2.72 -11.84
N GLY A 987 35.74 3.74 -12.68
CA GLY A 987 35.64 3.57 -14.13
C GLY A 987 36.97 3.14 -14.77
N ASN A 988 36.90 2.34 -15.85
CA ASN A 988 38.04 1.98 -16.71
C ASN A 988 38.73 3.22 -17.30
N VAL A 989 39.71 3.79 -16.61
CA VAL A 989 40.62 4.78 -17.18
C VAL A 989 41.66 4.03 -18.02
N GLY A 990 41.72 4.38 -19.31
CA GLY A 990 42.38 3.62 -20.36
C GLY A 990 43.73 2.98 -20.01
N ALA A 991 43.85 1.70 -20.37
CA ALA A 991 45.06 0.89 -20.29
C ALA A 991 46.30 1.67 -20.74
N THR A 992 47.20 1.92 -19.79
CA THR A 992 48.52 2.46 -20.10
C THR A 992 49.37 1.38 -20.78
N LYS A 993 50.32 1.81 -21.63
CA LYS A 993 51.08 0.97 -22.58
C LYS A 993 51.84 -0.22 -21.98
N SER A 994 51.96 -0.39 -20.65
CA SER A 994 52.64 -1.55 -20.05
C SER A 994 51.77 -2.81 -19.99
N GLU A 995 50.44 -2.71 -20.06
CA GLU A 995 49.56 -3.88 -19.93
C GLU A 995 49.36 -4.66 -21.24
N ARG A 996 49.61 -4.05 -22.41
CA ARG A 996 49.55 -4.76 -23.70
C ARG A 996 50.66 -5.81 -23.88
N ALA A 997 51.78 -5.69 -23.16
CA ALA A 997 52.83 -6.70 -23.17
C ALA A 997 52.49 -7.92 -22.30
N GLY A 998 51.65 -7.74 -21.27
CA GLY A 998 51.21 -8.81 -20.37
C GLY A 998 50.18 -9.73 -21.01
N ILE A 999 49.25 -9.17 -21.80
CA ILE A 999 48.15 -9.95 -22.40
C ILE A 999 48.65 -10.86 -23.54
N SER A 1000 49.68 -10.45 -24.31
CA SER A 1000 50.29 -11.33 -25.31
C SER A 1000 51.04 -12.52 -24.70
N LYS A 1001 51.57 -12.34 -23.48
CA LYS A 1001 52.28 -13.38 -22.72
C LYS A 1001 51.28 -14.34 -22.03
N LEU A 1002 50.18 -13.81 -21.50
CA LEU A 1002 49.08 -14.62 -20.97
C LEU A 1002 48.42 -15.50 -22.04
N LYS A 1003 48.35 -15.03 -23.29
CA LYS A 1003 47.79 -15.80 -24.41
C LYS A 1003 48.73 -16.91 -24.91
N SER A 1004 50.06 -16.75 -24.78
CA SER A 1004 51.02 -17.84 -25.00
C SER A 1004 51.01 -18.86 -23.87
N ASP A 1005 50.83 -18.37 -22.63
CA ASP A 1005 50.90 -19.21 -21.42
C ASP A 1005 49.60 -20.02 -21.23
N MET A 1006 48.43 -19.49 -21.63
CA MET A 1006 47.17 -20.24 -21.65
C MET A 1006 47.14 -21.39 -22.68
N ARG A 1007 48.01 -21.38 -23.70
CA ARG A 1007 48.14 -22.49 -24.65
C ARG A 1007 48.95 -23.67 -24.09
N MET A 1008 49.67 -23.47 -22.99
CA MET A 1008 50.51 -24.47 -22.32
C MET A 1008 49.81 -25.10 -21.09
N LEU A 1009 48.57 -24.72 -20.78
CA LEU A 1009 47.86 -25.06 -19.53
C LEU A 1009 46.69 -26.04 -19.69
N GLU A 1010 46.54 -26.72 -20.84
CA GLU A 1010 45.61 -27.85 -20.99
C GLU A 1010 46.14 -29.17 -20.40
N GLU A 1011 47.38 -29.20 -19.92
CA GLU A 1011 47.96 -30.35 -19.22
C GLU A 1011 48.41 -29.95 -17.80
N HIS A 1012 47.51 -30.07 -16.83
CA HIS A 1012 47.72 -30.51 -15.42
C HIS A 1012 46.80 -29.78 -14.43
N LYS A 1013 46.07 -30.59 -13.64
CA LYS A 1013 45.10 -30.19 -12.62
C LYS A 1013 45.74 -29.65 -11.33
N LEU A 1014 44.96 -28.79 -10.66
CA LEU A 1014 44.91 -28.43 -9.23
C LEU A 1014 46.05 -27.58 -8.64
N SER A 1015 45.74 -26.29 -8.36
CA SER A 1015 45.85 -25.63 -7.03
C SER A 1015 45.89 -24.09 -7.14
N TRP A 1016 44.82 -23.41 -6.62
CA TRP A 1016 44.75 -22.08 -5.97
C TRP A 1016 45.36 -20.84 -6.68
N SER A 1017 44.83 -19.61 -6.67
CA SER A 1017 43.58 -18.96 -6.21
C SER A 1017 43.78 -17.45 -6.45
N GLN A 1018 42.79 -16.73 -7.00
CA GLN A 1018 42.69 -15.27 -6.84
C GLN A 1018 41.65 -14.97 -5.73
N PRO A 1019 42.01 -14.28 -4.63
CA PRO A 1019 41.15 -14.20 -3.44
C PRO A 1019 40.07 -13.09 -3.47
N ARG A 1020 40.15 -12.10 -4.36
CA ARG A 1020 39.21 -10.95 -4.36
C ARG A 1020 37.80 -11.31 -4.83
N GLN A 1021 37.66 -12.08 -5.91
CA GLN A 1021 36.34 -12.42 -6.47
C GLN A 1021 35.62 -13.53 -5.69
N VAL A 1022 36.35 -14.51 -5.15
CA VAL A 1022 35.75 -15.67 -4.49
C VAL A 1022 35.20 -15.32 -3.10
N MET A 1023 35.83 -14.40 -2.37
CA MET A 1023 35.38 -14.01 -1.04
C MET A 1023 34.15 -13.10 -1.08
N MET A 1024 34.07 -12.18 -2.05
CA MET A 1024 32.90 -11.32 -2.27
C MET A 1024 31.67 -12.14 -2.73
N MET A 1025 31.85 -13.10 -3.64
CA MET A 1025 30.79 -14.05 -3.99
C MET A 1025 30.41 -14.96 -2.81
N MET A 1026 31.35 -15.52 -2.04
CA MET A 1026 31.03 -16.40 -0.91
C MET A 1026 30.31 -15.67 0.25
N VAL A 1027 30.68 -14.41 0.55
CA VAL A 1027 30.03 -13.64 1.63
C VAL A 1027 28.63 -13.18 1.21
N MET A 1028 28.43 -12.75 -0.05
CA MET A 1028 27.10 -12.51 -0.58
C MET A 1028 26.26 -13.79 -0.62
N THR A 1029 26.82 -14.92 -1.07
CA THR A 1029 26.12 -16.21 -1.12
C THR A 1029 25.76 -16.69 0.30
N CYS A 1030 26.60 -16.50 1.31
CA CYS A 1030 26.27 -16.87 2.70
C CYS A 1030 25.30 -15.90 3.38
N CYS A 1031 25.36 -14.58 3.12
CA CYS A 1031 24.41 -13.61 3.67
C CYS A 1031 23.04 -13.65 2.98
N LEU A 1032 22.97 -14.14 1.73
CA LEU A 1032 21.80 -14.03 0.85
C LEU A 1032 21.21 -15.37 0.38
N VAL A 1033 21.89 -16.52 0.55
CA VAL A 1033 21.48 -17.83 -0.03
C VAL A 1033 21.44 -19.01 0.97
N THR A 1034 21.54 -18.80 2.29
CA THR A 1034 21.35 -19.91 3.26
C THR A 1034 20.01 -19.77 3.99
N GLY A 1035 19.08 -20.73 4.01
CA GLY A 1035 18.89 -22.02 3.33
C GLY A 1035 17.41 -22.44 3.48
N CYS A 1036 17.04 -23.59 2.92
CA CYS A 1036 15.74 -24.27 3.14
C CYS A 1036 15.33 -24.33 4.62
#